data_AF-A0A3D9MX78-F1
#
_entry.id   AF-A0A3D9MX78-F1
#
_cell.length_a   1.000
_cell.length_b   1.000
_cell.length_c   1.000
_cell.angle_alpha   90.00
_cell.angle_beta   90.00
_cell.angle_gamma   90.00
#
_symmetry.space_group_name_H-M   'P 1'
#
loop_
_entity.id
_entity.type
_entity.pdbx_description
1 polymer ?
#
loop_
_entity_poly.entity_id
_entity_poly.type
_entity_poly.pdbx_seq_one_letter_code
_entity_poly.pdbx_strand_id
1 'polypeptide(L)'
;MPMYKPTKRQPSTLLKAAQYIRMSTDQQQCSPVFQRQAIAQYAAAHSIRIVRDYEDAGISGLTLRARPALTRLLIDTADPARCFTLILVYDVSRWGRFQDIDESAFYEYVCRRHGVKIIYVAEPFEVDASPLSPVMKALKRVMAGEYSRELSRKVFLGHCILAERGNHVGGRPPYGYQRLLHDYRHGTTRVLDRYEYKSIRTDRVTLTPGPASHVGIVRKIFQWYAWEQATCAAIAQRLNDTGLLNGDGRVWLPRYVAQILHNPAYVGTGLYSRTSSKLAGEWRRVPEAEWISVPNAFPAIVNLKTFNAVQQRFADARKRPSRKALLDGLRKVVARHGRVNQGLLRRYRRTPSVRAVMTEFGSLNAAYREIGYAPNLNPVREENRDREHRMEALVAMLTANALTERGHTVTYEKQSLTLCVDHVLTFQLVVRAPWMVHGTTPYWSARWPNLFAIDFLVFCRMARDSKELLDFFVIPSGYLTPGKFETLVGPSARDYTMYRHLDLRVLLELADQVNLTGAVMLAVQSEKASSTRLQNVLDRVQPKPRHLSKPSRPPRVRRIQLSMQQQVFKAKFLSAAMEQVAEVNRELERALSELLRHTGFVAVLADSGISVLPRLLVSRVIWAHSSQALLANSVSTDGQIGERSSGTAVCLYPESLPRLTVNVLQRMSTARADSAMGLMNKTTCVAGDFALALLAATPDDDLRVIPAGACANGRLRRRLARQERELREELGAIERFTATYQLELVELTLHRSLGRQLVAQSRIQTWLYNRDYRYLELLQSVAGRAGPLNTPRRVMRVAQ
;
A
#
# COMPACT_ATOMS: atom_id res chain seq x y z
N MET A 1 71.23 -46.65 31.23
CA MET A 1 70.60 -45.46 30.63
C MET A 1 69.28 -45.86 29.97
N PRO A 2 68.11 -45.54 30.53
CA PRO A 2 66.85 -45.88 29.89
C PRO A 2 66.49 -44.85 28.81
N MET A 3 66.11 -45.34 27.64
CA MET A 3 65.72 -44.59 26.44
C MET A 3 64.53 -43.65 26.71
N TYR A 4 64.71 -42.39 26.32
CA TYR A 4 63.68 -41.36 26.34
C TYR A 4 62.67 -41.61 25.20
N LYS A 5 61.42 -41.98 25.54
CA LYS A 5 60.32 -42.08 24.57
C LYS A 5 59.92 -40.66 24.11
N PRO A 6 59.72 -40.41 22.80
CA PRO A 6 59.26 -39.11 22.33
C PRO A 6 57.77 -38.93 22.71
N THR A 7 57.48 -37.85 23.43
CA THR A 7 56.13 -37.40 23.76
C THR A 7 55.37 -37.05 22.48
N LYS A 8 54.19 -37.63 22.30
CA LYS A 8 53.25 -37.28 21.22
C LYS A 8 52.95 -35.77 21.29
N ARG A 9 53.38 -35.01 20.28
CA ARG A 9 52.88 -33.63 20.04
C ARG A 9 51.38 -33.73 19.79
N GLN A 10 50.57 -33.11 20.65
CA GLN A 10 49.16 -32.87 20.35
C GLN A 10 49.05 -32.00 19.09
N PRO A 11 48.09 -32.24 18.18
CA PRO A 11 47.91 -31.39 17.02
C PRO A 11 47.47 -29.99 17.48
N SER A 12 48.28 -28.98 17.18
CA SER A 12 47.88 -27.58 17.37
C SER A 12 46.62 -27.34 16.52
N THR A 13 45.50 -27.09 17.16
CA THR A 13 44.25 -26.75 16.47
C THR A 13 44.43 -25.39 15.78
N LEU A 14 44.68 -25.42 14.47
CA LEU A 14 44.69 -24.22 13.61
C LEU A 14 43.41 -23.40 13.85
N LEU A 15 43.57 -22.14 14.25
CA LEU A 15 42.45 -21.23 14.44
C LEU A 15 41.76 -21.01 13.10
N LYS A 16 40.43 -21.05 13.07
CA LYS A 16 39.65 -20.90 11.84
C LYS A 16 39.04 -19.50 11.75
N ALA A 17 39.21 -18.84 10.61
CA ALA A 17 38.71 -17.49 10.38
C ALA A 17 37.80 -17.37 9.15
N ALA A 18 36.84 -16.45 9.21
CA ALA A 18 36.21 -15.86 8.04
C ALA A 18 37.00 -14.63 7.60
N GLN A 19 37.07 -14.35 6.29
CA GLN A 19 37.57 -13.07 5.77
C GLN A 19 36.42 -12.20 5.27
N TYR A 20 36.48 -10.91 5.57
CA TYR A 20 35.52 -9.92 5.10
C TYR A 20 36.21 -8.83 4.28
N ILE A 21 35.76 -8.67 3.04
CA ILE A 21 36.34 -7.76 2.05
C ILE A 21 35.27 -6.79 1.55
N ARG A 22 35.65 -5.53 1.39
CA ARG A 22 34.76 -4.50 0.87
C ARG A 22 35.49 -3.53 -0.04
N MET A 23 34.86 -3.13 -1.15
CA MET A 23 35.30 -1.98 -1.95
C MET A 23 34.14 -1.00 -2.14
N SER A 24 34.40 0.31 -2.15
CA SER A 24 33.32 1.31 -2.07
C SER A 24 32.72 1.67 -3.43
N THR A 25 33.48 1.51 -4.52
CA THR A 25 33.04 1.80 -5.89
C THR A 25 33.68 0.84 -6.90
N ASP A 26 33.01 0.62 -8.02
CA ASP A 26 33.47 -0.26 -9.11
C ASP A 26 34.76 0.23 -9.80
N GLN A 27 35.13 1.49 -9.56
CA GLN A 27 36.37 2.09 -10.05
C GLN A 27 37.61 1.66 -9.24
N GLN A 28 37.43 0.92 -8.14
CA GLN A 28 38.50 0.47 -7.24
C GLN A 28 38.86 -1.01 -7.44
N GLN A 29 38.98 -1.47 -8.69
CA GLN A 29 39.10 -2.90 -9.04
C GLN A 29 40.29 -3.62 -8.37
N CYS A 30 41.40 -2.92 -8.09
CA CYS A 30 42.56 -3.50 -7.42
C CYS A 30 42.40 -3.62 -5.88
N SER A 31 41.37 -2.99 -5.29
CA SER A 31 41.22 -2.92 -3.84
C SER A 31 40.89 -4.27 -3.17
N PRO A 32 40.02 -5.13 -3.71
CA PRO A 32 39.78 -6.46 -3.14
C PRO A 32 41.02 -7.36 -3.17
N VAL A 33 41.80 -7.31 -4.25
CA VAL A 33 43.02 -8.13 -4.43
C VAL A 33 44.05 -7.82 -3.34
N PHE A 34 44.33 -6.53 -3.13
CA PHE A 34 45.25 -6.08 -2.09
C PHE A 34 44.78 -6.47 -0.68
N GLN A 35 43.48 -6.36 -0.40
CA GLN A 35 42.92 -6.78 0.89
C GLN A 35 43.09 -8.29 1.12
N ARG A 36 42.80 -9.12 0.12
CA ARG A 36 42.96 -10.59 0.19
C ARG A 36 44.42 -10.97 0.44
N GLN A 37 45.35 -10.32 -0.24
CA GLN A 37 46.78 -10.58 -0.08
C GLN A 37 47.27 -10.26 1.34
N ALA A 38 46.89 -9.10 1.88
CA ALA A 38 47.25 -8.72 3.24
C ALA A 38 46.64 -9.67 4.30
N ILE A 39 45.36 -10.03 4.13
CA ILE A 39 44.68 -10.99 5.03
C ILE A 39 45.35 -12.37 4.96
N ALA A 40 45.70 -12.85 3.77
CA ALA A 40 46.37 -14.14 3.59
C ALA A 40 47.77 -14.17 4.23
N GLN A 41 48.55 -13.10 4.08
CA GLN A 41 49.87 -12.96 4.71
C GLN A 41 49.75 -12.99 6.24
N TYR A 42 48.79 -12.26 6.80
CA TYR A 42 48.55 -12.27 8.25
C TYR A 42 48.09 -13.64 8.75
N ALA A 43 47.18 -14.29 8.04
CA ALA A 43 46.67 -15.60 8.40
C ALA A 43 47.78 -16.67 8.41
N ALA A 44 48.68 -16.63 7.41
CA ALA A 44 49.84 -17.51 7.35
C ALA A 44 50.81 -17.28 8.53
N ALA A 45 51.10 -16.02 8.86
CA ALA A 45 52.00 -15.68 9.97
C ALA A 45 51.48 -16.11 11.35
N HIS A 46 50.16 -16.16 11.55
CA HIS A 46 49.52 -16.46 12.84
C HIS A 46 48.93 -17.87 12.92
N SER A 47 49.24 -18.76 11.97
CA SER A 47 48.67 -20.12 11.90
C SER A 47 47.14 -20.12 11.93
N ILE A 48 46.52 -19.23 11.15
CA ILE A 48 45.07 -19.11 11.00
C ILE A 48 44.66 -19.67 9.62
N ARG A 49 43.66 -20.54 9.60
CA ARG A 49 43.06 -21.07 8.36
C ARG A 49 41.81 -20.29 8.00
N ILE A 50 41.78 -19.68 6.83
CA ILE A 50 40.58 -19.03 6.28
C ILE A 50 39.63 -20.12 5.76
N VAL A 51 38.38 -20.12 6.24
CA VAL A 51 37.36 -21.14 5.92
C VAL A 51 36.13 -20.57 5.20
N ARG A 52 35.94 -19.25 5.21
CA ARG A 52 34.80 -18.56 4.60
C ARG A 52 35.20 -17.19 4.07
N ASP A 53 34.58 -16.81 2.96
CA ASP A 53 34.79 -15.54 2.27
C ASP A 53 33.48 -14.76 2.16
N TYR A 54 33.52 -13.50 2.58
CA TYR A 54 32.41 -12.57 2.45
C TYR A 54 32.90 -11.31 1.73
N GLU A 55 32.26 -10.98 0.61
CA GLU A 55 32.68 -9.86 -0.24
C GLU A 55 31.50 -8.94 -0.57
N ASP A 56 31.65 -7.66 -0.22
CA ASP A 56 30.74 -6.58 -0.63
C ASP A 56 31.47 -5.69 -1.67
N ALA A 57 31.32 -6.05 -2.94
CA ALA A 57 31.97 -5.37 -4.07
C ALA A 57 31.15 -4.17 -4.59
N GLY A 58 31.75 -2.98 -4.63
CA GLY A 58 31.11 -1.75 -5.12
C GLY A 58 30.12 -1.14 -4.13
N ILE A 59 30.21 -1.50 -2.85
CA ILE A 59 29.24 -1.15 -1.81
C ILE A 59 29.84 -0.19 -0.78
N SER A 60 29.15 0.93 -0.58
CA SER A 60 29.51 1.93 0.42
C SER A 60 29.44 1.39 1.85
N GLY A 61 30.37 1.81 2.70
CA GLY A 61 30.42 1.44 4.12
C GLY A 61 29.52 2.25 5.04
N LEU A 62 28.64 3.11 4.51
CA LEU A 62 27.84 4.06 5.29
C LEU A 62 26.62 3.43 5.98
N THR A 63 26.11 2.30 5.47
CA THR A 63 24.90 1.64 6.00
C THR A 63 25.05 0.13 5.92
N LEU A 64 24.39 -0.61 6.84
CA LEU A 64 24.39 -2.07 6.80
C LEU A 64 23.45 -2.60 5.71
N ARG A 65 22.31 -1.94 5.46
CA ARG A 65 21.24 -2.42 4.56
C ARG A 65 21.72 -2.75 3.14
N ALA A 66 22.73 -2.05 2.65
CA ALA A 66 23.29 -2.26 1.32
C ALA A 66 24.36 -3.37 1.28
N ARG A 67 24.71 -4.01 2.40
CA ARG A 67 25.86 -4.92 2.58
C ARG A 67 25.39 -6.35 2.87
N PRO A 68 24.96 -7.10 1.85
CA PRO A 68 24.44 -8.46 2.02
C PRO A 68 25.51 -9.43 2.54
N ALA A 69 26.78 -9.28 2.17
CA ALA A 69 27.83 -10.19 2.63
C ALA A 69 28.17 -9.96 4.10
N LEU A 70 28.22 -8.70 4.56
CA LEU A 70 28.36 -8.40 6.00
C LEU A 70 27.15 -8.91 6.79
N THR A 71 25.93 -8.71 6.28
CA THR A 71 24.71 -9.20 6.94
C THR A 71 24.75 -10.72 7.09
N ARG A 72 25.13 -11.44 6.03
CA ARG A 72 25.30 -12.89 6.07
C ARG A 72 26.38 -13.32 7.06
N LEU A 73 27.51 -12.62 7.09
CA LEU A 73 28.59 -12.87 8.07
C LEU A 73 28.08 -12.74 9.51
N LEU A 74 27.27 -11.73 9.81
CA LEU A 74 26.69 -11.54 11.14
C LEU A 74 25.68 -12.65 11.50
N ILE A 75 24.86 -13.10 10.54
CA ILE A 75 23.95 -14.24 10.72
C ILE A 75 24.75 -15.52 11.01
N ASP A 76 25.75 -15.81 10.18
CA ASP A 76 26.61 -17.00 10.32
C ASP A 76 27.45 -16.94 11.60
N THR A 77 27.68 -15.75 12.17
CA THR A 77 28.33 -15.58 13.48
C THR A 77 27.42 -15.97 14.65
N ALA A 78 26.11 -15.76 14.52
CA ALA A 78 25.13 -16.13 15.53
C ALA A 78 24.81 -17.65 15.52
N ASP A 79 25.10 -18.34 14.42
CA ASP A 79 24.90 -19.79 14.30
C ASP A 79 25.85 -20.58 15.24
N PRO A 80 25.32 -21.45 16.13
CA PRO A 80 26.14 -22.36 16.94
C PRO A 80 26.95 -23.36 16.11
N ALA A 81 26.50 -23.71 14.90
CA ALA A 81 27.16 -24.65 13.99
C ALA A 81 28.30 -24.01 13.15
N ARG A 82 28.63 -22.73 13.39
CA ARG A 82 29.66 -22.01 12.64
C ARG A 82 31.02 -22.68 12.73
N CYS A 83 31.78 -22.60 11.65
CA CYS A 83 33.09 -23.25 11.52
C CYS A 83 34.30 -22.33 11.77
N PHE A 84 34.09 -21.11 12.30
CA PHE A 84 35.13 -20.11 12.54
C PHE A 84 34.94 -19.40 13.88
N THR A 85 36.07 -18.96 14.46
CA THR A 85 36.12 -18.20 15.73
C THR A 85 36.72 -16.81 15.55
N LEU A 86 37.24 -16.50 14.34
CA LEU A 86 37.86 -15.23 14.00
C LEU A 86 37.22 -14.63 12.74
N ILE A 87 37.19 -13.30 12.66
CA ILE A 87 36.90 -12.56 11.43
C ILE A 87 38.10 -11.67 11.12
N LEU A 88 38.70 -11.86 9.95
CA LEU A 88 39.80 -11.04 9.45
C LEU A 88 39.25 -9.95 8.53
N VAL A 89 39.59 -8.70 8.87
CA VAL A 89 39.21 -7.50 8.12
C VAL A 89 40.48 -6.70 7.84
N TYR A 90 40.59 -6.07 6.68
CA TYR A 90 41.79 -5.28 6.38
C TYR A 90 41.99 -4.08 7.32
N ASP A 91 41.00 -3.18 7.44
CA ASP A 91 41.05 -1.99 8.31
C ASP A 91 39.66 -1.68 8.93
N VAL A 92 39.60 -0.79 9.94
CA VAL A 92 38.33 -0.38 10.59
C VAL A 92 37.32 0.18 9.58
N SER A 93 37.82 0.82 8.52
CA SER A 93 37.00 1.45 7.50
C SER A 93 36.31 0.42 6.56
N ARG A 94 36.81 -0.82 6.47
CA ARG A 94 36.16 -1.94 5.79
C ARG A 94 35.01 -2.48 6.63
N TRP A 95 35.19 -2.58 7.95
CA TRP A 95 34.13 -3.01 8.86
C TRP A 95 32.92 -2.08 8.80
N GLY A 96 33.13 -0.76 8.84
CA GLY A 96 32.08 0.20 8.53
C GLY A 96 32.46 1.65 8.79
N ARG A 97 31.80 2.55 8.06
CA ARG A 97 31.89 4.01 8.21
C ARG A 97 30.49 4.56 8.48
N PHE A 98 29.81 3.94 9.42
CA PHE A 98 28.44 4.27 9.77
C PHE A 98 28.34 5.73 10.24
N GLN A 99 27.18 6.34 10.03
CA GLN A 99 26.94 7.71 10.53
C GLN A 99 26.92 7.74 12.05
N ASP A 100 26.35 6.71 12.65
CA ASP A 100 26.48 6.44 14.07
C ASP A 100 27.72 5.57 14.32
N ILE A 101 28.66 6.10 15.10
CA ILE A 101 29.92 5.42 15.41
C ILE A 101 29.65 4.15 16.24
N ASP A 102 28.60 4.18 17.06
CA ASP A 102 28.23 3.08 17.94
C ASP A 102 27.68 1.89 17.16
N GLU A 103 27.18 2.10 15.94
CA GLU A 103 26.72 1.01 15.07
C GLU A 103 27.88 0.05 14.72
N SER A 104 29.05 0.60 14.40
CA SER A 104 30.28 -0.18 14.16
C SER A 104 30.69 -0.99 15.39
N ALA A 105 30.59 -0.36 16.57
CA ALA A 105 30.90 -0.97 17.85
C ALA A 105 29.91 -2.07 18.23
N PHE A 106 28.63 -1.85 17.95
CA PHE A 106 27.53 -2.78 18.21
C PHE A 106 27.73 -4.08 17.44
N TYR A 107 28.02 -4.03 16.14
CA TYR A 107 28.26 -5.26 15.37
C TYR A 107 29.50 -6.01 15.85
N GLU A 108 30.58 -5.31 16.23
CA GLU A 108 31.76 -5.95 16.82
C GLU A 108 31.43 -6.58 18.20
N TYR A 109 30.60 -5.93 19.00
CA TYR A 109 30.11 -6.45 20.28
C TYR A 109 29.25 -7.70 20.09
N VAL A 110 28.35 -7.71 19.11
CA VAL A 110 27.51 -8.88 18.76
C VAL A 110 28.41 -10.06 18.41
N CYS A 111 29.41 -9.88 17.53
CA CYS A 111 30.36 -10.95 17.21
C CYS A 111 31.06 -11.48 18.46
N ARG A 112 31.53 -10.57 19.34
CA ARG A 112 32.23 -10.93 20.58
C ARG A 112 31.34 -11.71 21.54
N ARG A 113 30.06 -11.33 21.67
CA ARG A 113 29.06 -12.03 22.49
C ARG A 113 28.84 -13.47 22.02
N HIS A 114 28.92 -13.70 20.72
CA HIS A 114 28.88 -15.04 20.12
C HIS A 114 30.25 -15.73 20.10
N GLY A 115 31.27 -15.22 20.80
CA GLY A 115 32.59 -15.83 20.89
C GLY A 115 33.42 -15.73 19.60
N VAL A 116 33.09 -14.81 18.71
CA VAL A 116 33.86 -14.53 17.49
C VAL A 116 34.63 -13.22 17.64
N LYS A 117 35.96 -13.27 17.50
CA LYS A 117 36.82 -12.06 17.60
C LYS A 117 37.09 -11.47 16.21
N ILE A 118 37.09 -10.14 16.12
CA ILE A 118 37.44 -9.41 14.89
C ILE A 118 38.88 -8.92 14.97
N ILE A 119 39.66 -9.18 13.92
CA ILE A 119 41.05 -8.75 13.79
C ILE A 119 41.17 -7.82 12.57
N TYR A 120 41.74 -6.63 12.81
CA TYR A 120 42.09 -5.67 11.77
C TYR A 120 43.55 -5.87 11.37
N VAL A 121 43.78 -6.35 10.15
CA VAL A 121 45.09 -6.83 9.71
C VAL A 121 46.09 -5.71 9.47
N ALA A 122 45.64 -4.57 8.95
CA ALA A 122 46.49 -3.40 8.74
C ALA A 122 46.69 -2.56 10.02
N GLU A 123 45.92 -2.83 11.07
CA GLU A 123 45.92 -2.09 12.33
C GLU A 123 45.87 -3.08 13.50
N PRO A 124 47.00 -3.73 13.86
CA PRO A 124 47.02 -4.69 14.94
C PRO A 124 46.78 -3.97 16.27
N PHE A 125 45.56 -4.11 16.80
CA PHE A 125 45.25 -3.73 18.18
C PHE A 125 45.57 -4.93 19.07
N GLU A 126 46.44 -4.77 20.05
CA GLU A 126 46.73 -5.85 21.00
C GLU A 126 45.45 -6.28 21.68
N VAL A 127 45.11 -7.56 21.49
CA VAL A 127 43.96 -8.22 22.10
C VAL A 127 44.43 -8.63 23.48
N ASP A 128 43.93 -7.91 24.50
CA ASP A 128 43.97 -8.28 25.92
C ASP A 128 45.18 -7.81 26.77
N ALA A 129 46.01 -6.84 26.34
CA ALA A 129 47.16 -6.36 27.16
C ALA A 129 47.16 -4.87 27.57
N SER A 130 46.38 -3.99 26.93
CA SER A 130 46.41 -2.54 27.25
C SER A 130 45.03 -1.86 27.23
N PRO A 131 44.66 -1.10 28.27
CA PRO A 131 43.44 -0.29 28.30
C PRO A 131 43.40 0.79 27.21
N LEU A 132 44.50 1.05 26.50
CA LEU A 132 44.58 1.99 25.38
C LEU A 132 43.97 1.42 24.08
N SER A 133 43.93 0.09 23.89
CA SER A 133 43.44 -0.53 22.65
C SER A 133 41.97 -0.21 22.32
N PRO A 134 41.01 -0.29 23.26
CA PRO A 134 39.62 0.10 23.00
C PRO A 134 39.46 1.58 22.66
N VAL A 135 40.23 2.47 23.31
CA VAL A 135 40.21 3.91 23.06
C VAL A 135 40.72 4.22 21.65
N MET A 136 41.83 3.61 21.25
CA MET A 136 42.38 3.78 19.90
C MET A 136 41.43 3.27 18.82
N LYS A 137 40.74 2.14 19.07
CA LYS A 137 39.68 1.63 18.18
C LYS A 137 38.53 2.62 18.05
N ALA A 138 38.06 3.20 19.16
CA ALA A 138 36.99 4.20 19.15
C ALA A 138 37.41 5.44 18.33
N LEU A 139 38.61 5.96 18.57
CA LEU A 139 39.16 7.09 17.81
C LEU A 139 39.24 6.79 16.30
N LYS A 140 39.72 5.60 15.92
CA LYS A 140 39.79 5.18 14.51
C LYS A 140 38.41 5.09 13.84
N ARG A 141 37.40 4.61 14.57
CA ARG A 141 36.01 4.59 14.05
C ARG A 141 35.49 6.01 13.84
N VAL A 142 35.72 6.92 14.79
CA VAL A 142 35.39 8.35 14.65
C VAL A 142 36.06 8.93 13.41
N MET A 143 37.38 8.74 13.26
CA MET A 143 38.14 9.24 12.12
C MET A 143 37.63 8.70 10.77
N ALA A 144 37.25 7.43 10.70
CA ALA A 144 36.72 6.83 9.48
C ALA A 144 35.34 7.41 9.08
N GLY A 145 34.49 7.74 10.07
CA GLY A 145 33.23 8.45 9.87
C GLY A 145 33.44 9.90 9.43
N GLU A 146 34.28 10.64 10.15
CA GLU A 146 34.61 12.05 9.86
C GLU A 146 35.25 12.24 8.49
N TYR A 147 36.17 11.36 8.10
CA TYR A 147 36.75 11.39 6.76
C TYR A 147 35.67 11.34 5.66
N SER A 148 34.62 10.54 5.87
CA SER A 148 33.52 10.43 4.92
C SER A 148 32.67 11.72 4.87
N ARG A 149 32.46 12.37 6.01
CA ARG A 149 31.77 13.66 6.12
C ARG A 149 32.57 14.77 5.42
N GLU A 150 33.85 14.87 5.73
CA GLU A 150 34.75 15.87 5.16
C GLU A 150 34.87 15.69 3.64
N LEU A 151 35.06 14.46 3.18
CA LEU A 151 35.12 14.15 1.74
C LEU A 151 33.80 14.53 1.05
N SER A 152 32.65 14.19 1.64
CA SER A 152 31.35 14.58 1.09
C SER A 152 31.21 16.10 0.99
N ARG A 153 31.70 16.85 1.99
CA ARG A 153 31.68 18.32 1.99
C ARG A 153 32.58 18.88 0.89
N LYS A 154 33.81 18.39 0.77
CA LYS A 154 34.78 18.83 -0.26
C LYS A 154 34.28 18.52 -1.67
N VAL A 155 33.73 17.33 -1.91
CA VAL A 155 33.14 16.97 -3.21
C VAL A 155 31.97 17.87 -3.55
N PHE A 156 31.08 18.15 -2.59
CA PHE A 156 29.96 19.07 -2.80
C PHE A 156 30.44 20.48 -3.15
N LEU A 157 31.39 21.03 -2.39
CA LEU A 157 31.95 22.36 -2.69
C LEU A 157 32.65 22.40 -4.05
N GLY A 158 33.42 21.37 -4.40
CA GLY A 158 34.03 21.25 -5.72
C GLY A 158 33.00 21.21 -6.85
N HIS A 159 31.88 20.53 -6.62
CA HIS A 159 30.74 20.54 -7.53
C HIS A 159 30.08 21.92 -7.65
N CYS A 160 29.90 22.66 -6.55
CA CYS A 160 29.39 24.02 -6.59
C CYS A 160 30.29 24.93 -7.44
N ILE A 161 31.60 24.92 -7.20
CA ILE A 161 32.58 25.71 -7.97
C ILE A 161 32.53 25.36 -9.47
N LEU A 162 32.42 24.07 -9.80
CA LEU A 162 32.32 23.65 -11.20
C LEU A 162 31.02 24.14 -11.85
N ALA A 163 29.89 24.04 -11.13
CA ALA A 163 28.60 24.52 -11.61
C ALA A 163 28.59 26.05 -11.80
N GLU A 164 29.17 26.79 -10.86
CA GLU A 164 29.36 28.25 -10.91
C GLU A 164 30.18 28.67 -12.14
N ARG A 165 31.15 27.84 -12.55
CA ARG A 165 31.93 28.02 -13.79
C ARG A 165 31.20 27.55 -15.05
N GLY A 166 29.91 27.26 -14.99
CA GLY A 166 29.09 26.82 -16.12
C GLY A 166 29.29 25.35 -16.53
N ASN A 167 30.01 24.55 -15.74
CA ASN A 167 30.19 23.13 -16.05
C ASN A 167 28.95 22.31 -15.66
N HIS A 168 28.68 21.25 -16.42
CA HIS A 168 27.63 20.29 -16.16
C HIS A 168 28.07 19.27 -15.12
N VAL A 169 27.57 19.46 -13.89
CA VAL A 169 27.96 18.65 -12.73
C VAL A 169 26.97 17.52 -12.51
N GLY A 170 27.12 16.47 -13.33
CA GLY A 170 26.40 15.21 -13.19
C GLY A 170 24.94 15.23 -13.66
N GLY A 171 24.30 14.07 -13.61
CA GLY A 171 22.93 13.89 -14.08
C GLY A 171 22.82 13.89 -15.62
N ARG A 172 21.59 13.64 -16.08
CA ARG A 172 21.26 13.54 -17.50
C ARG A 172 21.08 14.93 -18.12
N PRO A 173 21.58 15.19 -19.33
CA PRO A 173 21.29 16.44 -20.03
C PRO A 173 19.78 16.59 -20.29
N PRO A 174 19.23 17.81 -20.27
CA PRO A 174 17.86 18.07 -20.72
C PRO A 174 17.66 17.60 -22.17
N TYR A 175 16.42 17.27 -22.55
CA TYR A 175 16.12 16.84 -23.93
C TYR A 175 16.53 17.91 -24.94
N GLY A 176 17.24 17.54 -26.01
CA GLY A 176 17.80 18.48 -26.98
C GLY A 176 19.22 18.97 -26.66
N TYR A 177 19.77 18.62 -25.48
CA TYR A 177 21.18 18.83 -25.14
C TYR A 177 21.94 17.50 -25.10
N GLN A 178 23.25 17.59 -25.28
CA GLN A 178 24.21 16.49 -25.09
C GLN A 178 25.38 16.93 -24.20
N ARG A 179 26.06 15.95 -23.61
CA ARG A 179 27.21 16.19 -22.71
C ARG A 179 28.48 16.23 -23.55
N LEU A 180 29.21 17.33 -23.48
CA LEU A 180 30.48 17.52 -24.16
C LEU A 180 31.61 17.48 -23.13
N LEU A 181 32.48 16.48 -23.23
CA LEU A 181 33.73 16.40 -22.49
C LEU A 181 34.76 17.35 -23.12
N HIS A 182 35.40 18.14 -22.28
CA HIS A 182 36.55 18.98 -22.61
C HIS A 182 37.77 18.40 -21.91
N ASP A 183 38.73 17.93 -22.71
CA ASP A 183 40.03 17.49 -22.24
C ASP A 183 40.85 18.71 -21.80
N TYR A 184 41.32 18.70 -20.55
CA TYR A 184 42.10 19.80 -19.99
C TYR A 184 43.46 19.97 -20.69
N ARG A 185 44.07 18.89 -21.19
CA ARG A 185 45.43 18.88 -21.75
C ARG A 185 45.44 19.00 -23.26
N HIS A 186 44.50 18.34 -23.93
CA HIS A 186 44.54 18.18 -25.39
C HIS A 186 43.58 19.12 -26.13
N GLY A 187 42.73 19.87 -25.42
CA GLY A 187 41.72 20.74 -26.03
C GLY A 187 40.70 20.00 -26.90
N THR A 188 40.75 18.66 -26.90
CA THR A 188 39.85 17.81 -27.66
C THR A 188 38.48 17.79 -26.98
N THR A 189 37.44 17.89 -27.80
CA THR A 189 36.06 17.81 -27.33
C THR A 189 35.42 16.53 -27.83
N ARG A 190 34.80 15.78 -26.91
CA ARG A 190 34.17 14.49 -27.22
C ARG A 190 32.78 14.43 -26.61
N VAL A 191 31.80 13.98 -27.38
CA VAL A 191 30.44 13.76 -26.86
C VAL A 191 30.46 12.51 -25.98
N LEU A 192 29.89 12.61 -24.78
CA LEU A 192 29.75 11.48 -23.86
C LEU A 192 28.43 10.76 -24.09
N ASP A 193 28.51 9.46 -24.31
CA ASP A 193 27.34 8.59 -24.50
C ASP A 193 26.53 8.44 -23.21
N ARG A 194 25.33 7.86 -23.33
CA ARG A 194 24.47 7.61 -22.16
C ARG A 194 25.20 6.67 -21.19
N TYR A 195 25.26 7.07 -19.92
CA TYR A 195 25.99 6.37 -18.85
C TYR A 195 27.51 6.32 -19.00
N GLU A 196 28.07 7.05 -19.97
CA GLU A 196 29.51 7.31 -19.98
C GLU A 196 29.84 8.41 -18.96
N TYR A 197 30.97 8.25 -18.28
CA TYR A 197 31.47 9.18 -17.27
C TYR A 197 32.89 9.60 -17.64
N LYS A 198 33.29 10.81 -17.22
CA LYS A 198 34.69 11.23 -17.37
C LYS A 198 35.60 10.36 -16.51
N SER A 199 36.69 9.88 -17.08
CA SER A 199 37.68 9.05 -16.38
C SER A 199 38.70 9.91 -15.63
N ILE A 200 39.06 11.07 -16.18
CA ILE A 200 40.05 11.98 -15.59
C ILE A 200 39.33 13.07 -14.79
N ARG A 201 39.82 13.33 -13.57
CA ARG A 201 39.21 14.32 -12.66
C ARG A 201 39.35 15.77 -13.15
N THR A 202 40.42 16.08 -13.88
CA THR A 202 40.71 17.41 -14.44
C THR A 202 39.80 17.77 -15.60
N ASP A 203 39.23 16.79 -16.30
CA ASP A 203 38.35 17.05 -17.43
C ASP A 203 37.06 17.72 -16.98
N ARG A 204 36.48 18.49 -17.89
CA ARG A 204 35.28 19.26 -17.67
C ARG A 204 34.19 18.79 -18.61
N VAL A 205 32.95 18.86 -18.15
CA VAL A 205 31.79 18.51 -18.97
C VAL A 205 30.94 19.74 -19.07
N THR A 206 30.50 20.09 -20.27
CA THR A 206 29.54 21.18 -20.52
C THR A 206 28.36 20.62 -21.29
N LEU A 207 27.29 21.41 -21.41
CA LEU A 207 26.17 21.08 -22.28
C LEU A 207 26.32 21.79 -23.62
N THR A 208 26.02 21.09 -24.69
CA THR A 208 25.93 21.67 -26.04
C THR A 208 24.63 21.19 -26.70
N PRO A 209 24.03 21.95 -27.63
CA PRO A 209 22.89 21.47 -28.39
C PRO A 209 23.18 20.10 -29.04
N GLY A 210 22.24 19.18 -28.91
CA GLY A 210 22.32 17.85 -29.47
C GLY A 210 21.93 17.80 -30.94
N PRO A 211 21.45 16.64 -31.43
CA PRO A 211 21.01 16.48 -32.82
C PRO A 211 19.98 17.54 -33.24
N ALA A 212 20.12 18.05 -34.46
CA ALA A 212 19.28 19.12 -34.99
C ALA A 212 17.76 18.79 -34.92
N SER A 213 17.40 17.52 -35.08
CA SER A 213 16.02 17.04 -34.92
C SER A 213 15.46 17.30 -33.52
N HIS A 214 16.21 16.96 -32.46
CA HIS A 214 15.80 17.18 -31.08
C HIS A 214 15.74 18.67 -30.73
N VAL A 215 16.73 19.44 -31.19
CA VAL A 215 16.77 20.91 -31.02
C VAL A 215 15.55 21.56 -31.70
N GLY A 216 15.22 21.11 -32.92
CA GLY A 216 14.04 21.55 -33.67
C GLY A 216 12.73 21.26 -32.96
N ILE A 217 12.58 20.07 -32.37
CA ILE A 217 11.40 19.69 -31.57
C ILE A 217 11.24 20.62 -30.36
N VAL A 218 12.32 20.89 -29.62
CA VAL A 218 12.27 21.81 -28.47
C VAL A 218 11.81 23.20 -28.91
N ARG A 219 12.40 23.75 -29.99
CA ARG A 219 11.99 25.05 -30.53
C ARG A 219 10.52 25.08 -30.92
N LYS A 220 10.03 24.01 -31.56
CA LYS A 220 8.60 23.85 -31.91
C LYS A 220 7.70 23.77 -30.69
N ILE A 221 8.09 23.06 -29.63
CA ILE A 221 7.33 22.99 -28.37
C ILE A 221 7.15 24.40 -27.79
N PHE A 222 8.22 25.19 -27.71
CA PHE A 222 8.15 26.57 -27.24
C PHE A 222 7.26 27.43 -28.15
N GLN A 223 7.46 27.36 -29.47
CA GLN A 223 6.69 28.10 -30.48
C GLN A 223 5.18 27.78 -30.42
N TRP A 224 4.81 26.50 -30.32
CA TRP A 224 3.41 26.09 -30.21
C TRP A 224 2.78 26.59 -28.92
N TYR A 225 3.55 26.64 -27.83
CA TYR A 225 3.02 27.08 -26.56
C TYR A 225 2.80 28.59 -26.51
N ALA A 226 3.78 29.44 -26.81
CA ALA A 226 3.56 30.89 -26.60
C ALA A 226 2.92 31.64 -27.78
N TRP A 227 2.97 31.14 -29.02
CA TRP A 227 2.45 31.85 -30.21
C TRP A 227 1.15 31.22 -30.69
N GLU A 228 1.11 29.90 -30.82
CA GLU A 228 -0.12 29.18 -31.23
C GLU A 228 -1.07 28.89 -30.06
N GLN A 229 -0.70 29.27 -28.83
CA GLN A 229 -1.51 29.09 -27.63
C GLN A 229 -1.92 27.62 -27.39
N ALA A 230 -1.15 26.64 -27.88
CA ALA A 230 -1.41 25.22 -27.67
C ALA A 230 -1.24 24.85 -26.18
N THR A 231 -2.00 23.87 -25.70
CA THR A 231 -1.82 23.34 -24.34
C THR A 231 -0.72 22.27 -24.34
N CYS A 232 -0.13 21.98 -23.18
CA CYS A 232 0.84 20.89 -23.05
C CYS A 232 0.28 19.54 -23.52
N ALA A 233 -1.03 19.31 -23.37
CA ALA A 233 -1.70 18.11 -23.86
C ALA A 233 -1.82 18.08 -25.38
N ALA A 234 -2.22 19.19 -26.00
CA ALA A 234 -2.28 19.30 -27.45
C ALA A 234 -0.89 19.14 -28.09
N ILE A 235 0.15 19.73 -27.49
CA ILE A 235 1.53 19.58 -27.95
C ILE A 235 1.99 18.13 -27.85
N ALA A 236 1.76 17.47 -26.71
CA ALA A 236 2.11 16.06 -26.53
C ALA A 236 1.39 15.17 -27.55
N GLN A 237 0.11 15.43 -27.79
CA GLN A 237 -0.66 14.71 -28.80
C GLN A 237 -0.10 14.92 -30.20
N ARG A 238 0.15 16.17 -30.63
CA ARG A 238 0.77 16.48 -31.92
C ARG A 238 2.07 15.71 -32.13
N LEU A 239 2.94 15.67 -31.12
CA LEU A 239 4.21 14.93 -31.20
C LEU A 239 3.98 13.43 -31.36
N ASN A 240 3.04 12.86 -30.61
CA ASN A 240 2.71 11.44 -30.71
C ASN A 240 2.06 11.07 -32.04
N ASP A 241 1.19 11.92 -32.56
CA ASP A 241 0.50 11.72 -33.85
C ASP A 241 1.50 11.72 -35.01
N THR A 242 2.60 12.50 -34.89
CA THR A 242 3.73 12.47 -35.83
C THR A 242 4.68 11.29 -35.65
N GLY A 243 4.42 10.39 -34.69
CA GLY A 243 5.26 9.23 -34.40
C GLY A 243 6.57 9.55 -33.67
N LEU A 244 6.77 10.80 -33.20
CA LEU A 244 7.98 11.21 -32.51
C LEU A 244 7.99 10.70 -31.06
N LEU A 245 9.08 10.05 -30.66
CA LEU A 245 9.30 9.60 -29.29
C LEU A 245 10.12 10.61 -28.49
N ASN A 246 9.97 10.58 -27.17
CA ASN A 246 10.79 11.39 -26.27
C ASN A 246 12.22 10.80 -26.13
N GLY A 247 13.09 11.48 -25.39
CA GLY A 247 14.49 11.06 -25.20
C GLY A 247 14.71 9.69 -24.53
N ASP A 248 13.64 9.06 -24.01
CA ASP A 248 13.66 7.69 -23.45
C ASP A 248 13.02 6.65 -24.38
N GLY A 249 12.68 7.02 -25.63
CA GLY A 249 11.98 6.14 -26.55
C GLY A 249 10.52 5.88 -26.15
N ARG A 250 9.90 6.80 -25.39
CA ARG A 250 8.50 6.68 -24.94
C ARG A 250 7.63 7.77 -25.56
N VAL A 251 6.31 7.56 -25.55
CA VAL A 251 5.34 8.58 -25.98
C VAL A 251 5.44 9.85 -25.13
N TRP A 252 5.17 10.99 -25.76
CA TRP A 252 5.07 12.28 -25.11
C TRP A 252 3.84 12.34 -24.22
N LEU A 253 4.05 12.78 -22.98
CA LEU A 253 2.98 13.03 -22.04
C LEU A 253 2.96 14.52 -21.69
N PRO A 254 1.79 15.10 -21.36
CA PRO A 254 1.67 16.53 -21.11
C PRO A 254 2.64 17.03 -20.03
N ARG A 255 2.93 16.19 -19.02
CA ARG A 255 3.90 16.50 -17.95
C ARG A 255 5.33 16.69 -18.46
N TYR A 256 5.76 15.95 -19.48
CA TYR A 256 7.12 16.06 -20.02
C TYR A 256 7.28 17.34 -20.84
N VAL A 257 6.24 17.70 -21.60
CA VAL A 257 6.17 18.99 -22.30
C VAL A 257 6.22 20.14 -21.28
N ALA A 258 5.44 20.06 -20.21
CA ALA A 258 5.46 21.07 -19.15
C ALA A 258 6.85 21.18 -18.48
N GLN A 259 7.53 20.05 -18.23
CA GLN A 259 8.88 20.04 -17.67
C GLN A 259 9.89 20.72 -18.60
N ILE A 260 9.78 20.55 -19.92
CA ILE A 260 10.62 21.25 -20.89
C ILE A 260 10.36 22.75 -20.82
N LEU A 261 9.09 23.16 -20.86
CA LEU A 261 8.70 24.57 -20.89
C LEU A 261 9.09 25.34 -19.62
N HIS A 262 9.20 24.70 -18.46
CA HIS A 262 9.64 25.34 -17.20
C HIS A 262 11.16 25.36 -17.01
N ASN A 263 11.92 24.60 -17.80
CA ASN A 263 13.34 24.41 -17.51
C ASN A 263 14.19 25.56 -18.08
N PRO A 264 14.85 26.38 -17.24
CA PRO A 264 15.64 27.52 -17.71
C PRO A 264 16.95 27.09 -18.39
N ALA A 265 17.31 25.80 -18.37
CA ALA A 265 18.41 25.29 -19.20
C ALA A 265 18.21 25.61 -20.69
N TYR A 266 16.97 25.72 -21.18
CA TYR A 266 16.72 26.02 -22.60
C TYR A 266 17.09 27.44 -23.03
N VAL A 267 17.28 28.36 -22.08
CA VAL A 267 17.86 29.70 -22.31
C VAL A 267 19.34 29.78 -21.93
N GLY A 268 19.99 28.63 -21.70
CA GLY A 268 21.41 28.56 -21.33
C GLY A 268 21.69 28.73 -19.85
N THR A 269 20.68 28.78 -18.98
CA THR A 269 20.89 28.91 -17.53
C THR A 269 21.17 27.54 -16.89
N GLY A 270 22.36 27.40 -16.30
CA GLY A 270 22.72 26.23 -15.50
C GLY A 270 22.13 26.31 -14.10
N LEU A 271 21.32 25.31 -13.73
CA LEU A 271 20.81 25.15 -12.36
C LEU A 271 21.47 23.97 -11.67
N TYR A 272 21.99 24.17 -10.47
CA TYR A 272 22.58 23.13 -9.63
C TYR A 272 22.02 23.16 -8.19
N SER A 273 22.20 22.06 -7.46
CA SER A 273 21.80 21.91 -6.05
C SER A 273 20.29 22.06 -5.75
N ARG A 274 19.41 21.66 -6.67
CA ARG A 274 17.93 21.66 -6.46
C ARG A 274 17.45 20.66 -5.40
N THR A 275 18.23 19.61 -5.20
CA THR A 275 17.97 18.52 -4.26
C THR A 275 19.28 18.12 -3.61
N SER A 276 19.24 17.70 -2.35
CA SER A 276 20.42 17.26 -1.61
C SER A 276 20.13 15.92 -0.92
N SER A 277 21.12 15.04 -0.93
CA SER A 277 21.15 13.79 -0.17
C SER A 277 22.60 13.60 0.27
N LYS A 278 22.87 13.78 1.56
CA LYS A 278 24.23 13.67 2.12
C LYS A 278 24.34 12.33 2.85
N LEU A 279 25.44 11.62 2.63
CA LEU A 279 25.82 10.40 3.38
C LEU A 279 24.71 9.32 3.45
N ALA A 280 24.06 9.05 2.31
CA ALA A 280 22.93 8.12 2.18
C ALA A 280 21.68 8.48 3.00
N GLY A 281 21.57 9.74 3.46
CA GLY A 281 20.34 10.28 4.05
C GLY A 281 19.22 10.51 3.03
N GLU A 282 18.08 10.97 3.52
CA GLU A 282 16.91 11.21 2.69
C GLU A 282 17.12 12.35 1.68
N TRP A 283 16.48 12.20 0.52
CA TRP A 283 16.46 13.26 -0.48
C TRP A 283 15.55 14.40 -0.02
N ARG A 284 16.16 15.56 0.20
CA ARG A 284 15.44 16.80 0.49
C ARG A 284 15.49 17.75 -0.70
N ARG A 285 14.38 18.45 -0.94
CA ARG A 285 14.34 19.57 -1.88
C ARG A 285 14.97 20.79 -1.21
N VAL A 286 15.89 21.45 -1.90
CA VAL A 286 16.56 22.66 -1.42
C VAL A 286 15.69 23.87 -1.78
N PRO A 287 15.54 24.86 -0.89
CA PRO A 287 14.84 26.12 -1.21
C PRO A 287 15.45 26.82 -2.42
N GLU A 288 14.63 27.50 -3.22
CA GLU A 288 15.08 28.11 -4.50
C GLU A 288 16.15 29.19 -4.31
N ALA A 289 16.16 29.87 -3.15
CA ALA A 289 17.16 30.88 -2.80
C ALA A 289 18.59 30.32 -2.62
N GLU A 290 18.71 29.03 -2.32
CA GLU A 290 20.01 28.35 -2.17
C GLU A 290 20.47 27.66 -3.46
N TRP A 291 19.73 27.81 -4.57
CA TRP A 291 20.10 27.21 -5.84
C TRP A 291 21.25 27.98 -6.49
N ILE A 292 22.20 27.24 -7.03
CA ILE A 292 23.22 27.83 -7.88
C ILE A 292 22.60 28.00 -9.27
N SER A 293 22.40 29.25 -9.67
CA SER A 293 21.84 29.64 -10.96
C SER A 293 22.84 30.48 -11.74
N VAL A 294 23.41 29.89 -12.79
CA VAL A 294 24.41 30.54 -13.64
C VAL A 294 23.77 30.84 -15.00
N PRO A 295 23.43 32.12 -15.29
CA PRO A 295 22.94 32.49 -16.62
C PRO A 295 24.03 32.29 -17.67
N ASN A 296 23.64 31.95 -18.90
CA ASN A 296 24.57 31.75 -20.04
C ASN A 296 25.71 30.75 -19.78
N ALA A 297 25.47 29.73 -18.95
CA ALA A 297 26.44 28.66 -18.67
C ALA A 297 26.76 27.81 -19.92
N PHE A 298 25.82 27.69 -20.85
CA PHE A 298 25.97 26.93 -22.09
C PHE A 298 25.05 27.47 -23.19
N PRO A 299 25.24 27.10 -24.47
CA PRO A 299 24.47 27.67 -25.58
C PRO A 299 22.96 27.47 -25.42
N ALA A 300 22.19 28.54 -25.60
CA ALA A 300 20.74 28.52 -25.52
C ALA A 300 20.11 27.86 -26.78
N ILE A 301 19.13 26.98 -26.58
CA ILE A 301 18.32 26.43 -27.69
C ILE A 301 17.22 27.40 -28.10
N VAL A 302 16.68 28.14 -27.12
CA VAL A 302 15.55 29.07 -27.24
C VAL A 302 15.97 30.45 -26.78
N ASN A 303 15.52 31.50 -27.47
CA ASN A 303 15.83 32.87 -27.05
C ASN A 303 15.04 33.27 -25.78
N LEU A 304 15.59 34.24 -25.04
CA LEU A 304 15.03 34.68 -23.75
C LEU A 304 13.62 35.26 -23.91
N LYS A 305 13.35 35.99 -25.00
CA LYS A 305 12.02 36.53 -25.31
C LYS A 305 10.95 35.43 -25.39
N THR A 306 11.28 34.32 -26.05
CA THR A 306 10.36 33.20 -26.23
C THR A 306 10.09 32.51 -24.90
N PHE A 307 11.15 32.26 -24.12
CA PHE A 307 11.04 31.65 -22.81
C PHE A 307 10.21 32.52 -21.83
N ASN A 308 10.44 33.83 -21.81
CA ASN A 308 9.71 34.76 -20.96
C ASN A 308 8.22 34.80 -21.31
N ALA A 309 7.86 34.76 -22.59
CA ALA A 309 6.45 34.67 -23.01
C ALA A 309 5.78 33.38 -22.48
N VAL A 310 6.49 32.25 -22.48
CA VAL A 310 6.02 31.00 -21.88
C VAL A 310 5.82 31.15 -20.36
N GLN A 311 6.79 31.71 -19.64
CA GLN A 311 6.70 31.87 -18.19
C GLN A 311 5.59 32.84 -17.79
N GLN A 312 5.43 33.96 -18.50
CA GLN A 312 4.32 34.89 -18.28
C GLN A 312 2.97 34.20 -18.47
N ARG A 313 2.81 33.38 -19.51
CA ARG A 313 1.59 32.60 -19.72
C ARG A 313 1.29 31.64 -18.56
N PHE A 314 2.32 31.01 -17.98
CA PHE A 314 2.13 30.20 -16.76
C PHE A 314 1.73 31.06 -15.55
N ALA A 315 2.34 32.24 -15.37
CA ALA A 315 2.00 33.16 -14.30
C ALA A 315 0.55 33.64 -14.41
N ASP A 316 0.10 34.00 -15.61
CA ASP A 316 -1.28 34.43 -15.86
C ASP A 316 -2.28 33.30 -15.64
N ALA A 317 -1.94 32.07 -16.02
CA ALA A 317 -2.78 30.90 -15.75
C ALA A 317 -2.90 30.56 -14.25
N ARG A 318 -1.95 30.98 -13.42
CA ARG A 318 -1.99 30.81 -11.96
C ARG A 318 -2.84 31.86 -11.25
N LYS A 319 -3.10 33.02 -11.87
CA LYS A 319 -3.95 34.05 -11.29
C LYS A 319 -5.38 33.51 -11.16
N ARG A 320 -5.96 33.61 -9.96
CA ARG A 320 -7.36 33.22 -9.75
C ARG A 320 -8.26 34.21 -10.52
N PRO A 321 -9.17 33.73 -11.38
CA PRO A 321 -10.13 34.61 -12.03
C PRO A 321 -11.01 35.29 -10.97
N SER A 322 -11.25 36.59 -11.14
CA SER A 322 -12.14 37.35 -10.24
C SER A 322 -13.59 36.85 -10.37
N ARG A 323 -14.40 37.07 -9.33
CA ARG A 323 -15.82 36.72 -9.32
C ARG A 323 -16.56 37.24 -10.56
N LYS A 324 -16.31 38.50 -10.97
CA LYS A 324 -16.86 39.10 -12.20
C LYS A 324 -16.42 38.35 -13.46
N ALA A 325 -15.13 38.01 -13.58
CA ALA A 325 -14.61 37.27 -14.73
C ALA A 325 -15.21 35.85 -14.83
N LEU A 326 -15.48 35.20 -13.70
CA LEU A 326 -16.17 33.91 -13.66
C LEU A 326 -17.62 34.03 -14.19
N LEU A 327 -18.39 35.02 -13.71
CA LEU A 327 -19.77 35.26 -14.14
C LEU A 327 -19.85 35.61 -15.63
N ASP A 328 -18.99 36.52 -16.11
CA ASP A 328 -18.94 36.89 -17.53
C ASP A 328 -18.54 35.71 -18.41
N GLY A 329 -17.64 34.87 -17.91
CA GLY A 329 -17.26 33.62 -18.55
C GLY A 329 -18.45 32.66 -18.69
N LEU A 330 -19.27 32.49 -17.64
CA LEU A 330 -20.46 31.66 -17.68
C LEU A 330 -21.54 32.24 -18.62
N ARG A 331 -21.80 33.55 -18.56
CA ARG A 331 -22.75 34.25 -19.44
C ARG A 331 -22.40 34.07 -20.92
N LYS A 332 -21.11 34.16 -21.27
CA LYS A 332 -20.63 33.90 -22.64
C LYS A 332 -20.92 32.47 -23.12
N VAL A 333 -20.91 31.48 -22.23
CA VAL A 333 -21.25 30.10 -22.58
C VAL A 333 -22.75 29.95 -22.79
N VAL A 334 -23.56 30.52 -21.89
CA VAL A 334 -25.02 30.54 -22.02
C VAL A 334 -25.40 31.18 -23.36
N ALA A 335 -24.88 32.38 -23.65
CA ALA A 335 -25.18 33.13 -24.86
C ALA A 335 -24.80 32.37 -26.15
N ARG A 336 -23.71 31.59 -26.13
CA ARG A 336 -23.24 30.87 -27.32
C ARG A 336 -23.92 29.52 -27.54
N HIS A 337 -24.23 28.79 -26.47
CA HIS A 337 -24.68 27.39 -26.57
C HIS A 337 -26.13 27.17 -26.11
N GLY A 338 -26.79 28.20 -25.61
CA GLY A 338 -28.13 28.14 -25.01
C GLY A 338 -28.18 27.33 -23.71
N ARG A 339 -27.08 26.69 -23.30
CA ARG A 339 -26.98 25.86 -22.09
C ARG A 339 -25.58 25.88 -21.50
N VAL A 340 -25.50 25.66 -20.20
CA VAL A 340 -24.24 25.47 -19.47
C VAL A 340 -24.32 24.19 -18.65
N ASN A 341 -23.29 23.35 -18.76
CA ASN A 341 -23.09 22.20 -17.89
C ASN A 341 -21.59 21.97 -17.66
N GLN A 342 -21.25 21.09 -16.70
CA GLN A 342 -19.85 20.80 -16.37
C GLN A 342 -19.04 20.27 -17.56
N GLY A 343 -19.65 19.46 -18.43
CA GLY A 343 -18.98 18.91 -19.61
C GLY A 343 -18.60 20.00 -20.61
N LEU A 344 -19.48 20.98 -20.82
CA LEU A 344 -19.27 22.10 -21.72
C LEU A 344 -18.19 23.05 -21.20
N LEU A 345 -18.21 23.35 -19.89
CA LEU A 345 -17.18 24.14 -19.22
C LEU A 345 -15.79 23.49 -19.25
N ARG A 346 -15.72 22.14 -19.31
CA ARG A 346 -14.46 21.40 -19.48
C ARG A 346 -13.96 21.37 -20.91
N ARG A 347 -14.86 21.45 -21.90
CA ARG A 347 -14.52 21.37 -23.33
C ARG A 347 -14.10 22.73 -23.91
N TYR A 348 -14.65 23.83 -23.40
CA TYR A 348 -14.33 25.16 -23.90
C TYR A 348 -13.06 25.74 -23.26
N ARG A 349 -12.15 26.25 -24.11
CA ARG A 349 -10.83 26.74 -23.66
C ARG A 349 -10.85 28.11 -22.98
N ARG A 350 -11.89 28.93 -23.21
CA ARG A 350 -12.02 30.30 -22.67
C ARG A 350 -13.05 30.40 -21.54
N THR A 351 -13.41 29.27 -20.93
CA THR A 351 -14.43 29.23 -19.88
C THR A 351 -13.80 29.03 -18.51
N PRO A 352 -14.45 29.55 -17.46
CA PRO A 352 -13.98 29.34 -16.11
C PRO A 352 -13.99 27.84 -15.77
N SER A 353 -12.97 27.39 -15.03
CA SER A 353 -12.93 25.99 -14.61
C SER A 353 -14.08 25.70 -13.64
N VAL A 354 -14.69 24.51 -13.75
CA VAL A 354 -15.77 24.07 -12.84
C VAL A 354 -15.34 24.18 -11.38
N ARG A 355 -14.08 23.83 -11.09
CA ARG A 355 -13.52 23.93 -9.74
C ARG A 355 -13.44 25.38 -9.26
N ALA A 356 -12.96 26.31 -10.09
CA ALA A 356 -12.89 27.73 -9.71
C ALA A 356 -14.28 28.31 -9.43
N VAL A 357 -15.28 27.98 -10.24
CA VAL A 357 -16.67 28.39 -10.01
C VAL A 357 -17.20 27.80 -8.68
N MET A 358 -17.00 26.50 -8.44
CA MET A 358 -17.48 25.88 -7.20
C MET A 358 -16.75 26.40 -5.96
N THR A 359 -15.46 26.73 -6.05
CA THR A 359 -14.73 27.33 -4.92
C THR A 359 -15.22 28.73 -4.58
N GLU A 360 -15.55 29.54 -5.60
CA GLU A 360 -16.02 30.92 -5.38
C GLU A 360 -17.48 30.98 -4.92
N PHE A 361 -18.38 30.21 -5.56
CA PHE A 361 -19.83 30.29 -5.33
C PHE A 361 -20.38 29.15 -4.46
N GLY A 362 -19.52 28.23 -3.99
CA GLY A 362 -19.89 27.00 -3.25
C GLY A 362 -20.50 25.90 -4.14
N SER A 363 -21.34 26.27 -5.11
CA SER A 363 -21.94 25.34 -6.06
C SER A 363 -22.08 25.94 -7.46
N LEU A 364 -22.18 25.07 -8.46
CA LEU A 364 -22.42 25.49 -9.85
C LEU A 364 -23.81 26.12 -10.01
N ASN A 365 -24.80 25.68 -9.23
CA ASN A 365 -26.16 26.20 -9.26
C ASN A 365 -26.26 27.59 -8.63
N ALA A 366 -25.50 27.88 -7.58
CA ALA A 366 -25.39 29.23 -7.04
C ALA A 366 -24.86 30.20 -8.09
N ALA A 367 -23.83 29.78 -8.85
CA ALA A 367 -23.32 30.56 -9.98
C ALA A 367 -24.36 30.70 -11.12
N TYR A 368 -25.20 29.68 -11.36
CA TYR A 368 -26.29 29.73 -12.34
C TYR A 368 -27.40 30.72 -11.95
N ARG A 369 -27.77 30.75 -10.67
CA ARG A 369 -28.72 31.75 -10.13
C ARG A 369 -28.23 33.17 -10.35
N GLU A 370 -26.94 33.44 -10.08
CA GLU A 370 -26.37 34.78 -10.27
C GLU A 370 -26.28 35.24 -11.73
N ILE A 371 -26.21 34.33 -12.69
CA ILE A 371 -26.26 34.67 -14.11
C ILE A 371 -27.67 34.60 -14.71
N GLY A 372 -28.69 34.32 -13.89
CA GLY A 372 -30.09 34.18 -14.34
C GLY A 372 -30.34 32.97 -15.24
N TYR A 373 -29.52 31.92 -15.13
CA TYR A 373 -29.65 30.71 -15.93
C TYR A 373 -30.38 29.62 -15.15
N ALA A 374 -31.56 29.21 -15.63
CA ALA A 374 -32.29 28.06 -15.10
C ALA A 374 -31.85 26.78 -15.84
N PRO A 375 -31.05 25.89 -15.23
CA PRO A 375 -30.68 24.63 -15.87
C PRO A 375 -31.91 23.74 -16.03
N ASN A 376 -31.94 22.94 -17.10
CA ASN A 376 -32.96 21.91 -17.35
C ASN A 376 -32.75 20.67 -16.45
N LEU A 377 -32.57 20.90 -15.15
CA LEU A 377 -32.43 19.90 -14.09
C LEU A 377 -33.78 19.83 -13.36
N ASN A 378 -34.25 18.62 -13.05
CA ASN A 378 -35.50 18.45 -12.31
C ASN A 378 -35.41 19.20 -10.95
N PRO A 379 -36.19 20.27 -10.71
CA PRO A 379 -36.10 21.09 -9.50
C PRO A 379 -36.34 20.28 -8.22
N VAL A 380 -37.16 19.24 -8.29
CA VAL A 380 -37.42 18.29 -7.19
C VAL A 380 -36.13 17.59 -6.74
N ARG A 381 -35.18 17.34 -7.65
CA ARG A 381 -33.91 16.68 -7.34
C ARG A 381 -32.94 17.60 -6.59
N GLU A 382 -32.97 18.90 -6.87
CA GLU A 382 -32.18 19.90 -6.15
C GLU A 382 -32.72 20.09 -4.74
N GLU A 383 -34.03 20.24 -4.62
CA GLU A 383 -34.68 20.37 -3.32
C GLU A 383 -34.43 19.13 -2.44
N ASN A 384 -34.50 17.93 -3.01
CA ASN A 384 -34.15 16.69 -2.31
C ASN A 384 -32.69 16.67 -1.85
N ARG A 385 -31.75 17.14 -2.67
CA ARG A 385 -30.33 17.20 -2.31
C ARG A 385 -30.06 18.21 -1.20
N ASP A 386 -30.69 19.37 -1.24
CA ASP A 386 -30.59 20.38 -0.18
C ASP A 386 -31.20 19.87 1.13
N ARG A 387 -32.32 19.14 1.07
CA ARG A 387 -32.91 18.45 2.23
C ARG A 387 -31.94 17.41 2.79
N GLU A 388 -31.34 16.57 1.95
CA GLU A 388 -30.32 15.59 2.35
C GLU A 388 -29.12 16.26 3.06
N HIS A 389 -28.54 17.33 2.49
CA HIS A 389 -27.36 17.99 3.07
C HIS A 389 -27.68 18.66 4.41
N ARG A 390 -28.86 19.28 4.54
CA ARG A 390 -29.32 19.83 5.82
C ARG A 390 -29.49 18.74 6.87
N MET A 391 -30.05 17.61 6.47
CA MET A 391 -30.21 16.46 7.37
C MET A 391 -28.85 15.84 7.74
N GLU A 392 -27.92 15.71 6.80
CA GLU A 392 -26.54 15.26 7.08
C GLU A 392 -25.88 16.13 8.15
N ALA A 393 -25.97 17.45 8.00
CA ALA A 393 -25.40 18.40 8.96
C ALA A 393 -26.07 18.29 10.34
N LEU A 394 -27.40 18.13 10.38
CA LEU A 394 -28.16 17.97 11.63
C LEU A 394 -27.77 16.66 12.35
N VAL A 395 -27.78 15.54 11.65
CA VAL A 395 -27.43 14.23 12.23
C VAL A 395 -25.98 14.23 12.70
N ALA A 396 -25.05 14.78 11.91
CA ALA A 396 -23.65 14.88 12.31
C ALA A 396 -23.47 15.74 13.58
N MET A 397 -24.19 16.86 13.69
CA MET A 397 -24.16 17.72 14.87
C MET A 397 -24.72 17.00 16.11
N LEU A 398 -25.88 16.36 15.99
CA LEU A 398 -26.49 15.62 17.11
C LEU A 398 -25.59 14.47 17.58
N THR A 399 -25.00 13.74 16.63
CA THR A 399 -24.08 12.63 16.93
C THR A 399 -22.81 13.15 17.62
N ALA A 400 -22.23 14.25 17.13
CA ALA A 400 -21.05 14.86 17.73
C ALA A 400 -21.33 15.35 19.16
N ASN A 401 -22.49 15.98 19.41
CA ASN A 401 -22.90 16.42 20.75
C ASN A 401 -23.06 15.23 21.70
N ALA A 402 -23.77 14.18 21.29
CA ALA A 402 -23.99 12.99 22.12
C ALA A 402 -22.70 12.21 22.48
N LEU A 403 -21.68 12.28 21.61
CA LEU A 403 -20.35 11.74 21.89
C LEU A 403 -19.53 12.67 22.80
N THR A 404 -19.65 13.98 22.62
CA THR A 404 -18.96 14.98 23.46
C THR A 404 -19.50 14.96 24.89
N GLU A 405 -20.82 14.80 25.07
CA GLU A 405 -21.48 14.63 26.37
C GLU A 405 -20.98 13.39 27.13
N ARG A 406 -20.53 12.36 26.41
CA ARG A 406 -19.88 11.16 26.98
C ARG A 406 -18.38 11.33 27.24
N GLY A 407 -17.82 12.52 27.00
CA GLY A 407 -16.42 12.84 27.26
C GLY A 407 -15.47 12.57 26.09
N HIS A 408 -15.98 12.25 24.89
CA HIS A 408 -15.13 12.05 23.71
C HIS A 408 -14.75 13.38 23.04
N THR A 409 -13.56 13.42 22.45
CA THR A 409 -13.13 14.53 21.59
C THR A 409 -13.59 14.28 20.15
N VAL A 410 -14.44 15.14 19.59
CA VAL A 410 -15.01 14.94 18.25
C VAL A 410 -14.62 16.09 17.32
N THR A 411 -14.10 15.75 16.14
CA THR A 411 -13.83 16.70 15.06
C THR A 411 -14.71 16.37 13.85
N TYR A 412 -15.39 17.38 13.30
CA TYR A 412 -16.27 17.23 12.14
C TYR A 412 -15.77 18.01 10.93
N GLU A 413 -15.46 17.32 9.84
CA GLU A 413 -15.07 17.93 8.57
C GLU A 413 -16.25 18.03 7.61
N LYS A 414 -16.76 19.25 7.42
CA LYS A 414 -17.98 19.52 6.63
C LYS A 414 -17.88 19.15 5.14
N GLN A 415 -16.69 19.14 4.54
CA GLN A 415 -16.53 18.88 3.09
C GLN A 415 -16.57 17.39 2.75
N SER A 416 -16.03 16.56 3.64
CA SER A 416 -15.96 15.10 3.50
C SER A 416 -17.08 14.38 4.25
N LEU A 417 -17.83 15.11 5.10
CA LEU A 417 -18.87 14.61 6.00
C LEU A 417 -18.32 13.55 6.97
N THR A 418 -17.08 13.75 7.43
CA THR A 418 -16.40 12.81 8.32
C THR A 418 -16.34 13.32 9.74
N LEU A 419 -16.73 12.47 10.68
CA LEU A 419 -16.53 12.61 12.11
C LEU A 419 -15.31 11.81 12.52
N CYS A 420 -14.39 12.42 13.25
CA CYS A 420 -13.25 11.73 13.84
C CYS A 420 -13.35 11.86 15.36
N VAL A 421 -13.44 10.71 16.03
CA VAL A 421 -13.64 10.56 17.48
C VAL A 421 -12.32 10.14 18.10
N ASP A 422 -11.89 10.87 19.13
CA ASP A 422 -10.64 10.67 19.88
C ASP A 422 -9.38 10.61 19.00
N HIS A 423 -9.44 11.25 17.82
CA HIS A 423 -8.40 11.20 16.79
C HIS A 423 -8.10 9.78 16.25
N VAL A 424 -8.99 8.81 16.50
CA VAL A 424 -8.72 7.38 16.33
C VAL A 424 -9.77 6.72 15.43
N LEU A 425 -11.06 6.90 15.74
CA LEU A 425 -12.16 6.31 14.97
C LEU A 425 -12.73 7.32 13.99
N THR A 426 -12.77 6.94 12.70
CA THR A 426 -13.27 7.81 11.63
C THR A 426 -14.58 7.28 11.02
N PHE A 427 -15.65 8.06 11.15
CA PHE A 427 -16.96 7.76 10.60
C PHE A 427 -17.27 8.71 9.45
N GLN A 428 -17.77 8.21 8.32
CA GLN A 428 -18.41 9.06 7.32
C GLN A 428 -19.92 8.97 7.45
N LEU A 429 -20.59 10.10 7.64
CA LEU A 429 -22.04 10.16 7.77
C LEU A 429 -22.69 10.66 6.48
N VAL A 430 -23.66 9.90 5.97
CA VAL A 430 -24.31 10.17 4.70
C VAL A 430 -25.81 9.95 4.83
N VAL A 431 -26.64 10.92 4.42
CA VAL A 431 -28.10 10.80 4.43
C VAL A 431 -28.63 10.80 3.01
N ARG A 432 -29.45 9.81 2.63
CA ARG A 432 -30.00 9.73 1.27
C ARG A 432 -31.50 9.43 1.27
N ALA A 433 -32.23 10.13 0.41
CA ALA A 433 -33.59 9.80 0.03
C ALA A 433 -33.59 8.62 -0.98
N PRO A 434 -34.69 7.86 -1.07
CA PRO A 434 -34.79 6.80 -2.05
C PRO A 434 -34.80 7.38 -3.45
N TRP A 435 -34.14 6.68 -4.34
CA TRP A 435 -34.41 6.81 -5.75
C TRP A 435 -35.58 5.89 -6.11
N MET A 436 -36.35 6.22 -7.14
CA MET A 436 -37.49 5.40 -7.57
C MET A 436 -37.18 4.72 -8.89
N VAL A 437 -37.22 3.38 -8.95
CA VAL A 437 -37.20 2.64 -10.21
C VAL A 437 -38.64 2.54 -10.71
N HIS A 438 -38.90 2.95 -11.97
CA HIS A 438 -40.24 2.98 -12.58
C HIS A 438 -41.32 3.72 -11.77
N GLY A 439 -40.91 4.62 -10.85
CA GLY A 439 -41.83 5.42 -10.04
C GLY A 439 -42.44 4.72 -8.81
N THR A 440 -42.30 3.39 -8.68
CA THR A 440 -42.98 2.59 -7.65
C THR A 440 -42.03 1.94 -6.66
N THR A 441 -40.82 1.56 -7.08
CA THR A 441 -39.89 0.79 -6.22
C THR A 441 -38.78 1.68 -5.68
N PRO A 442 -38.73 1.94 -4.35
CA PRO A 442 -37.66 2.73 -3.75
C PRO A 442 -36.35 1.94 -3.67
N TYR A 443 -35.23 2.59 -4.00
CA TYR A 443 -33.89 2.02 -3.88
C TYR A 443 -32.91 3.01 -3.25
N TRP A 444 -32.04 2.51 -2.38
CA TRP A 444 -30.96 3.27 -1.75
C TRP A 444 -29.61 2.68 -2.13
N SER A 445 -28.69 3.56 -2.54
CA SER A 445 -27.33 3.16 -2.91
C SER A 445 -26.29 3.94 -2.11
N ALA A 446 -25.28 3.23 -1.60
CA ALA A 446 -24.15 3.79 -0.89
C ALA A 446 -22.87 3.68 -1.71
N ARG A 447 -21.89 4.55 -1.41
CA ARG A 447 -20.57 4.54 -2.05
C ARG A 447 -19.49 4.73 -1.01
N TRP A 448 -18.59 3.77 -0.92
CA TRP A 448 -17.40 3.89 -0.07
C TRP A 448 -16.43 4.93 -0.66
N PRO A 449 -15.85 5.83 0.15
CA PRO A 449 -14.93 6.85 -0.36
C PRO A 449 -13.64 6.22 -0.90
N ASN A 450 -13.04 6.84 -1.91
CA ASN A 450 -11.81 6.37 -2.55
C ASN A 450 -10.65 7.37 -2.50
N LEU A 451 -10.87 8.51 -1.83
CA LEU A 451 -9.91 9.61 -1.74
C LEU A 451 -9.29 9.73 -0.34
N PHE A 452 -9.99 9.23 0.69
CA PHE A 452 -9.59 9.27 2.08
C PHE A 452 -10.05 7.99 2.77
N ALA A 453 -9.34 7.58 3.81
CA ALA A 453 -9.65 6.39 4.59
C ALA A 453 -10.68 6.73 5.67
N ILE A 454 -11.64 5.83 5.85
CA ILE A 454 -12.63 5.86 6.93
C ILE A 454 -12.70 4.46 7.55
N ASP A 455 -13.09 4.38 8.81
CA ASP A 455 -13.31 3.10 9.51
C ASP A 455 -14.72 2.58 9.27
N PHE A 456 -15.72 3.46 9.38
CA PHE A 456 -17.12 3.11 9.22
C PHE A 456 -17.86 4.09 8.31
N LEU A 457 -18.74 3.56 7.46
CA LEU A 457 -19.72 4.34 6.71
C LEU A 457 -21.07 4.26 7.42
N VAL A 458 -21.56 5.40 7.90
CA VAL A 458 -22.89 5.55 8.51
C VAL A 458 -23.83 6.09 7.44
N PHE A 459 -24.68 5.22 6.91
CA PHE A 459 -25.64 5.54 5.86
C PHE A 459 -27.05 5.64 6.43
N CYS A 460 -27.60 6.85 6.48
CA CYS A 460 -28.94 7.11 7.00
C CYS A 460 -29.95 7.12 5.84
N ARG A 461 -31.01 6.32 5.96
CA ARG A 461 -32.12 6.37 5.00
C ARG A 461 -33.10 7.44 5.43
N MET A 462 -33.40 8.36 4.51
CA MET A 462 -34.46 9.34 4.68
C MET A 462 -35.69 8.90 3.90
N ALA A 463 -36.87 9.12 4.46
CA ALA A 463 -38.13 8.92 3.75
C ALA A 463 -38.24 9.90 2.57
N ARG A 464 -39.02 9.50 1.56
CA ARG A 464 -39.23 10.33 0.38
C ARG A 464 -40.11 11.53 0.78
N ASP A 465 -39.72 12.72 0.33
CA ASP A 465 -40.50 13.95 0.48
C ASP A 465 -40.85 14.36 1.92
N SER A 466 -40.19 13.75 2.91
CA SER A 466 -40.30 14.12 4.32
C SER A 466 -38.93 14.43 4.93
N LYS A 467 -38.91 14.89 6.18
CA LYS A 467 -37.70 15.10 6.99
C LYS A 467 -37.43 13.93 7.94
N GLU A 468 -38.12 12.81 7.76
CA GLU A 468 -38.04 11.67 8.66
C GLU A 468 -36.91 10.72 8.24
N LEU A 469 -36.12 10.29 9.22
CA LEU A 469 -35.14 9.24 9.06
C LEU A 469 -35.83 7.90 9.33
N LEU A 470 -35.60 6.93 8.44
CA LEU A 470 -36.17 5.60 8.54
C LEU A 470 -35.32 4.71 9.44
N ASP A 471 -34.01 4.69 9.18
CA ASP A 471 -33.01 3.89 9.90
C ASP A 471 -31.59 4.23 9.41
N PHE A 472 -30.62 3.53 9.99
CA PHE A 472 -29.19 3.73 9.81
C PHE A 472 -28.53 2.42 9.43
N PHE A 473 -27.54 2.48 8.54
CA PHE A 473 -26.63 1.37 8.26
C PHE A 473 -25.23 1.75 8.72
N VAL A 474 -24.62 0.96 9.60
CA VAL A 474 -23.24 1.20 10.07
C VAL A 474 -22.34 0.11 9.48
N ILE A 475 -21.64 0.46 8.40
CA ILE A 475 -20.91 -0.49 7.57
C ILE A 475 -19.41 -0.38 7.83
N PRO A 476 -18.71 -1.46 8.23
CA PRO A 476 -17.27 -1.43 8.50
C PRO A 476 -16.41 -1.42 7.23
N SER A 477 -15.16 -1.01 7.40
CA SER A 477 -14.17 -0.99 6.33
C SER A 477 -13.96 -2.36 5.67
N GLY A 478 -13.94 -2.38 4.34
CA GLY A 478 -13.71 -3.60 3.55
C GLY A 478 -14.98 -4.34 3.10
N TYR A 479 -16.17 -3.96 3.58
CA TYR A 479 -17.43 -4.56 3.14
C TYR A 479 -17.92 -4.01 1.78
N LEU A 480 -17.70 -2.71 1.52
CA LEU A 480 -18.04 -2.05 0.25
C LEU A 480 -16.79 -1.77 -0.58
N THR A 481 -16.93 -1.83 -1.91
CA THR A 481 -15.82 -1.54 -2.82
C THR A 481 -15.55 -0.03 -2.91
N PRO A 482 -14.32 0.46 -2.63
CA PRO A 482 -13.99 1.88 -2.75
C PRO A 482 -14.31 2.46 -4.13
N GLY A 483 -15.07 3.55 -4.13
CA GLY A 483 -15.41 4.32 -5.32
C GLY A 483 -16.56 3.78 -6.17
N LYS A 484 -17.08 2.58 -5.89
CA LYS A 484 -18.25 2.01 -6.57
C LYS A 484 -19.52 2.24 -5.76
N PHE A 485 -20.64 2.45 -6.46
CA PHE A 485 -21.96 2.47 -5.84
C PHE A 485 -22.48 1.04 -5.69
N GLU A 486 -22.97 0.71 -4.51
CA GLU A 486 -23.62 -0.57 -4.20
C GLU A 486 -25.02 -0.29 -3.63
N THR A 487 -25.99 -1.14 -3.99
CA THR A 487 -27.39 -0.98 -3.59
C THR A 487 -27.60 -1.63 -2.23
N LEU A 488 -27.96 -0.83 -1.22
CA LEU A 488 -28.19 -1.29 0.14
C LEU A 488 -29.61 -1.82 0.34
N VAL A 489 -30.60 -1.19 -0.30
CA VAL A 489 -32.00 -1.60 -0.23
C VAL A 489 -32.62 -1.50 -1.61
N GLY A 490 -33.25 -2.58 -2.06
CA GLY A 490 -33.90 -2.73 -3.36
C GLY A 490 -34.04 -4.20 -3.75
N PRO A 491 -34.75 -4.52 -4.85
CA PRO A 491 -35.05 -5.91 -5.26
C PRO A 491 -33.81 -6.77 -5.53
N SER A 492 -32.68 -6.13 -5.86
CA SER A 492 -31.40 -6.77 -6.15
C SER A 492 -30.31 -6.43 -5.12
N ALA A 493 -30.70 -5.90 -3.95
CA ALA A 493 -29.74 -5.57 -2.90
C ALA A 493 -29.20 -6.85 -2.26
N ARG A 494 -27.92 -6.81 -1.84
CA ARG A 494 -27.42 -7.84 -0.92
C ARG A 494 -28.09 -7.65 0.44
N ASP A 495 -28.08 -8.69 1.26
CA ASP A 495 -28.60 -8.57 2.61
C ASP A 495 -27.62 -7.77 3.49
N TYR A 496 -28.01 -6.53 3.82
CA TYR A 496 -27.30 -5.66 4.75
C TYR A 496 -28.08 -5.47 6.08
N THR A 497 -29.13 -6.27 6.33
CA THR A 497 -30.05 -6.09 7.47
C THR A 497 -29.36 -6.13 8.82
N MET A 498 -28.24 -6.85 8.94
CA MET A 498 -27.43 -6.96 10.15
C MET A 498 -26.57 -5.73 10.47
N TYR A 499 -26.32 -4.84 9.50
CA TYR A 499 -25.74 -3.51 9.75
C TYR A 499 -26.81 -2.44 9.95
N ARG A 500 -28.09 -2.82 9.88
CA ARG A 500 -29.22 -1.91 10.02
C ARG A 500 -29.51 -1.71 11.50
N HIS A 501 -29.53 -0.45 11.91
CA HIS A 501 -29.88 -0.03 13.26
C HIS A 501 -31.02 0.98 13.19
N LEU A 502 -31.91 0.91 14.17
CA LEU A 502 -33.04 1.85 14.28
C LEU A 502 -32.58 3.23 14.75
N ASP A 503 -31.44 3.30 15.44
CA ASP A 503 -30.84 4.54 15.92
C ASP A 503 -29.31 4.51 15.85
N LEU A 504 -28.70 5.63 16.22
CA LEU A 504 -27.25 5.81 16.25
C LEU A 504 -26.60 5.40 17.57
N ARG A 505 -27.31 4.70 18.48
CA ARG A 505 -26.72 4.25 19.76
C ARG A 505 -25.56 3.29 19.54
N VAL A 506 -25.58 2.52 18.45
CA VAL A 506 -24.45 1.66 18.06
C VAL A 506 -23.15 2.45 17.88
N LEU A 507 -23.20 3.73 17.45
CA LEU A 507 -21.99 4.55 17.34
C LEU A 507 -21.44 4.93 18.71
N LEU A 508 -22.33 5.10 19.69
CA LEU A 508 -21.95 5.34 21.09
C LEU A 508 -21.34 4.09 21.70
N GLU A 509 -21.87 2.89 21.39
CA GLU A 509 -21.29 1.61 21.81
C GLU A 509 -19.93 1.32 21.15
N LEU A 510 -19.78 1.63 19.86
CA LEU A 510 -18.51 1.49 19.14
C LEU A 510 -17.44 2.46 19.64
N ALA A 511 -17.85 3.64 20.12
CA ALA A 511 -16.97 4.63 20.72
C ALA A 511 -16.73 4.40 22.23
N ASP A 512 -17.52 3.54 22.89
CA ASP A 512 -17.42 3.29 24.34
C ASP A 512 -16.05 2.74 24.72
N GLN A 513 -15.48 3.25 25.80
CA GLN A 513 -14.12 2.98 26.23
C GLN A 513 -14.06 2.53 27.69
N VAL A 514 -13.10 1.66 28.01
CA VAL A 514 -12.85 1.15 29.37
C VAL A 514 -11.53 1.71 29.90
N ASN A 515 -11.55 2.25 31.12
CA ASN A 515 -10.36 2.71 31.83
C ASN A 515 -9.47 1.53 32.26
N LEU A 516 -8.19 1.59 31.89
CA LEU A 516 -7.19 0.57 32.18
C LEU A 516 -6.75 0.53 33.65
N THR A 517 -6.98 1.59 34.42
CA THR A 517 -6.53 1.77 35.81
C THR A 517 -7.33 0.98 36.85
N GLY A 518 -8.51 0.44 36.51
CA GLY A 518 -9.35 -0.32 37.46
C GLY A 518 -9.55 -1.80 37.09
N ALA A 519 -9.64 -2.13 35.79
CA ALA A 519 -10.04 -3.48 35.35
C ALA A 519 -8.87 -4.49 35.30
N VAL A 520 -7.63 -4.03 35.15
CA VAL A 520 -6.45 -4.91 34.97
C VAL A 520 -6.00 -5.54 36.31
N MET A 521 -6.37 -4.97 37.46
CA MET A 521 -6.03 -5.52 38.78
C MET A 521 -6.81 -6.81 39.13
N LEU A 522 -8.01 -7.03 38.57
CA LEU A 522 -8.86 -8.18 38.92
C LEU A 522 -8.56 -9.45 38.10
N ALA A 523 -7.83 -9.35 36.99
CA ALA A 523 -7.54 -10.49 36.11
C ALA A 523 -6.14 -11.11 36.29
N VAL A 524 -5.30 -10.55 37.17
CA VAL A 524 -3.87 -10.92 37.32
C VAL A 524 -3.66 -12.07 38.32
N GLN A 525 -4.70 -12.56 38.98
CA GLN A 525 -4.63 -13.71 39.90
C GLN A 525 -5.19 -14.99 39.28
N SER A 526 -4.55 -15.54 38.24
CA SER A 526 -4.56 -16.99 37.97
C SER A 526 -3.42 -17.38 37.03
N GLU A 527 -2.90 -18.58 37.25
CA GLU A 527 -1.50 -18.98 37.11
C GLU A 527 -0.87 -19.11 35.71
N LYS A 528 0.46 -19.15 35.78
CA LYS A 528 1.44 -19.75 34.86
C LYS A 528 0.98 -21.10 34.30
N ALA A 529 1.04 -21.26 32.98
CA ALA A 529 1.74 -22.38 32.33
C ALA A 529 1.81 -22.20 30.80
N SER A 530 2.98 -22.53 30.26
CA SER A 530 3.20 -23.07 28.91
C SER A 530 3.10 -22.13 27.70
N SER A 531 4.23 -21.47 27.45
CA SER A 531 4.77 -21.25 26.10
C SER A 531 4.69 -22.53 25.26
N THR A 532 4.23 -22.44 24.00
CA THR A 532 5.03 -22.69 22.77
C THR A 532 4.11 -22.77 21.53
N ARG A 533 4.31 -21.87 20.55
CA ARG A 533 4.25 -22.06 19.07
C ARG A 533 3.78 -20.78 18.36
N LEU A 534 4.75 -19.94 18.00
CA LEU A 534 4.56 -18.82 17.05
C LEU A 534 5.67 -18.87 16.00
N GLN A 535 5.78 -20.00 15.31
CA GLN A 535 6.75 -20.16 14.19
C GLN A 535 6.13 -20.74 12.92
N ASN A 536 4.85 -21.13 12.90
CA ASN A 536 4.25 -21.81 11.74
C ASN A 536 3.24 -20.98 10.92
N VAL A 537 3.10 -19.68 11.19
CA VAL A 537 2.11 -18.84 10.48
C VAL A 537 2.72 -17.92 9.41
N LEU A 538 4.04 -17.70 9.42
CA LEU A 538 4.67 -16.75 8.49
C LEU A 538 4.98 -17.29 7.08
N ASP A 539 4.75 -18.58 6.80
CA ASP A 539 5.08 -19.19 5.50
C ASP A 539 3.88 -19.56 4.60
N ARG A 540 2.65 -19.18 4.96
CA ARG A 540 1.45 -19.68 4.27
C ARG A 540 0.53 -18.62 3.65
N VAL A 541 1.04 -17.57 3.00
CA VAL A 541 0.20 -16.82 2.04
C VAL A 541 1.03 -16.19 0.92
N GLN A 542 1.27 -16.94 -0.17
CA GLN A 542 1.46 -16.34 -1.50
C GLN A 542 0.78 -17.19 -2.58
N PRO A 543 -0.29 -16.70 -3.23
CA PRO A 543 -0.71 -17.26 -4.51
C PRO A 543 0.20 -16.71 -5.61
N LYS A 544 1.04 -17.57 -6.20
CA LYS A 544 1.74 -17.28 -7.46
C LYS A 544 0.71 -17.25 -8.61
N PRO A 545 0.61 -16.17 -9.42
CA PRO A 545 -0.20 -16.20 -10.62
C PRO A 545 0.51 -17.04 -11.70
N ARG A 546 -0.09 -18.16 -12.10
CA ARG A 546 0.29 -18.86 -13.34
C ARG A 546 -0.32 -18.12 -14.54
N HIS A 547 0.51 -17.86 -15.55
CA HIS A 547 0.08 -17.29 -16.83
C HIS A 547 -0.99 -18.18 -17.48
N LEU A 548 -2.13 -17.57 -17.83
CA LEU A 548 -3.14 -18.17 -18.70
C LEU A 548 -3.15 -17.41 -20.03
N SER A 549 -2.79 -18.12 -21.09
CA SER A 549 -3.00 -17.70 -22.48
C SER A 549 -4.49 -17.58 -22.79
N LYS A 550 -4.85 -16.64 -23.69
CA LYS A 550 -6.22 -16.47 -24.21
C LYS A 550 -6.71 -17.77 -24.87
N PRO A 551 -7.94 -18.25 -24.61
CA PRO A 551 -8.52 -19.32 -25.41
C PRO A 551 -9.59 -18.81 -26.38
N SER A 552 -9.59 -19.41 -27.58
CA SER A 552 -10.72 -19.48 -28.49
C SER A 552 -11.94 -20.15 -27.82
N ARG A 553 -13.15 -19.88 -28.34
CA ARG A 553 -14.43 -20.38 -27.78
C ARG A 553 -14.40 -21.91 -27.61
N PRO A 554 -14.61 -22.46 -26.40
CA PRO A 554 -14.53 -23.89 -26.17
C PRO A 554 -15.84 -24.63 -26.56
N PRO A 555 -15.75 -25.95 -26.84
CA PRO A 555 -16.90 -26.81 -27.12
C PRO A 555 -17.87 -26.89 -25.93
N ARG A 556 -19.16 -27.19 -26.20
CA ARG A 556 -20.30 -27.10 -25.26
C ARG A 556 -20.06 -27.83 -23.92
N VAL A 557 -19.45 -29.01 -23.94
CA VAL A 557 -19.11 -29.81 -22.73
C VAL A 557 -18.12 -29.09 -21.80
N ARG A 558 -17.14 -28.39 -22.39
CA ARG A 558 -16.11 -27.66 -21.63
C ARG A 558 -16.67 -26.40 -20.97
N ARG A 559 -17.73 -25.79 -21.52
CA ARG A 559 -18.42 -24.63 -20.91
C ARG A 559 -19.19 -25.02 -19.64
N ILE A 560 -19.92 -26.13 -19.69
CA ILE A 560 -20.68 -26.67 -18.54
C ILE A 560 -19.72 -26.96 -17.38
N GLN A 561 -18.60 -27.62 -17.66
CA GLN A 561 -17.58 -27.92 -16.66
C GLN A 561 -16.93 -26.66 -16.09
N LEU A 562 -16.60 -25.68 -16.94
CA LEU A 562 -16.02 -24.41 -16.49
C LEU A 562 -17.01 -23.61 -15.62
N SER A 563 -18.31 -23.66 -15.91
CA SER A 563 -19.33 -22.96 -15.12
C SER A 563 -19.39 -23.49 -13.68
N MET A 564 -19.44 -24.82 -13.49
CA MET A 564 -19.38 -25.44 -12.16
C MET A 564 -18.06 -25.15 -11.44
N GLN A 565 -16.93 -25.27 -12.14
CA GLN A 565 -15.60 -24.95 -11.59
C GLN A 565 -15.49 -23.51 -11.10
N GLN A 566 -16.07 -22.56 -11.83
CA GLN A 566 -16.06 -21.16 -11.45
C GLN A 566 -16.86 -20.92 -10.16
N GLN A 567 -18.00 -21.59 -9.97
CA GLN A 567 -18.79 -21.43 -8.74
C GLN A 567 -18.10 -22.06 -7.53
N VAL A 568 -17.54 -23.26 -7.66
CA VAL A 568 -16.72 -23.89 -6.60
C VAL A 568 -15.55 -22.99 -6.22
N PHE A 569 -14.81 -22.47 -7.21
CA PHE A 569 -13.67 -21.60 -6.96
C PHE A 569 -14.07 -20.31 -6.24
N LYS A 570 -15.19 -19.68 -6.63
CA LYS A 570 -15.72 -18.48 -5.97
C LYS A 570 -16.09 -18.76 -4.51
N ALA A 571 -16.77 -19.88 -4.25
CA ALA A 571 -17.16 -20.27 -2.90
C ALA A 571 -15.93 -20.52 -2.01
N LYS A 572 -14.95 -21.29 -2.49
CA LYS A 572 -13.68 -21.54 -1.78
C LYS A 572 -12.88 -20.28 -1.49
N PHE A 573 -12.84 -19.37 -2.46
CA PHE A 573 -12.13 -18.12 -2.28
C PHE A 573 -12.79 -17.27 -1.18
N LEU A 574 -14.13 -17.23 -1.17
CA LEU A 574 -14.89 -16.48 -0.17
C LEU A 574 -14.76 -17.10 1.22
N SER A 575 -14.92 -18.42 1.36
CA SER A 575 -14.77 -19.13 2.64
C SER A 575 -13.36 -18.97 3.22
N ALA A 576 -12.32 -19.12 2.39
CA ALA A 576 -10.94 -18.90 2.81
C ALA A 576 -10.64 -17.45 3.21
N ALA A 577 -11.23 -16.47 2.52
CA ALA A 577 -11.09 -15.07 2.89
C ALA A 577 -11.78 -14.75 4.22
N MET A 578 -12.94 -15.38 4.50
CA MET A 578 -13.65 -15.23 5.77
C MET A 578 -12.87 -15.85 6.94
N GLU A 579 -12.33 -17.06 6.76
CA GLU A 579 -11.48 -17.72 7.76
C GLU A 579 -10.21 -16.90 8.06
N GLN A 580 -9.61 -16.30 7.02
CA GLN A 580 -8.42 -15.48 7.19
C GLN A 580 -8.67 -14.24 8.06
N VAL A 581 -9.85 -13.62 7.95
CA VAL A 581 -10.22 -12.47 8.80
C VAL A 581 -10.37 -12.92 10.24
N ALA A 582 -11.07 -14.04 10.48
CA ALA A 582 -11.24 -14.59 11.82
C ALA A 582 -9.89 -14.98 12.47
N GLU A 583 -8.97 -15.58 11.72
CA GLU A 583 -7.65 -15.93 12.26
C GLU A 583 -6.84 -14.70 12.64
N VAL A 584 -6.87 -13.65 11.82
CA VAL A 584 -6.16 -12.40 12.12
C VAL A 584 -6.72 -11.74 13.40
N ASN A 585 -8.04 -11.74 13.60
CA ASN A 585 -8.62 -11.24 14.84
C ASN A 585 -8.21 -12.09 16.05
N ARG A 586 -8.26 -13.43 15.95
CA ARG A 586 -7.79 -14.32 17.02
C ARG A 586 -6.33 -14.07 17.40
N GLU A 587 -5.46 -13.84 16.42
CA GLU A 587 -4.05 -13.50 16.67
C GLU A 587 -3.89 -12.15 17.36
N LEU A 588 -4.65 -11.12 16.93
CA LEU A 588 -4.62 -9.79 17.53
C LEU A 588 -5.15 -9.77 18.95
N GLU A 589 -6.25 -10.47 19.21
CA GLU A 589 -6.84 -10.61 20.54
C GLU A 589 -5.86 -11.27 21.51
N ARG A 590 -5.20 -12.36 21.09
CA ARG A 590 -4.15 -13.01 21.88
C ARG A 590 -3.00 -12.07 22.18
N ALA A 591 -2.49 -11.38 21.16
CA ALA A 591 -1.39 -10.44 21.30
C ALA A 591 -1.72 -9.29 22.26
N LEU A 592 -2.90 -8.66 22.11
CA LEU A 592 -3.36 -7.60 23.01
C LEU A 592 -3.56 -8.11 24.44
N SER A 593 -4.10 -9.31 24.60
CA SER A 593 -4.26 -9.95 25.91
C SER A 593 -2.92 -10.15 26.62
N GLU A 594 -1.91 -10.65 25.90
CA GLU A 594 -0.55 -10.85 26.44
C GLU A 594 0.13 -9.54 26.79
N LEU A 595 0.00 -8.52 25.94
CA LEU A 595 0.55 -7.19 26.17
C LEU A 595 -0.08 -6.49 27.38
N LEU A 596 -1.40 -6.54 27.52
CA LEU A 596 -2.13 -5.89 28.62
C LEU A 596 -1.89 -6.55 29.99
N ARG A 597 -1.38 -7.79 30.02
CA ARG A 597 -0.92 -8.44 31.27
C ARG A 597 0.41 -7.87 31.78
N HIS A 598 1.20 -7.21 30.94
CA HIS A 598 2.45 -6.59 31.37
C HIS A 598 2.21 -5.23 32.00
N THR A 599 2.45 -5.11 33.31
CA THR A 599 2.38 -3.84 34.06
C THR A 599 3.24 -2.74 33.44
N GLY A 600 4.41 -3.10 32.89
CA GLY A 600 5.26 -2.18 32.15
C GLY A 600 4.67 -1.69 30.83
N PHE A 601 3.84 -2.48 30.14
CA PHE A 601 3.14 -2.03 28.94
C PHE A 601 2.01 -1.06 29.31
N VAL A 602 1.23 -1.40 30.34
CA VAL A 602 0.15 -0.55 30.86
C VAL A 602 0.68 0.80 31.33
N ALA A 603 1.84 0.82 32.01
CA ALA A 603 2.52 2.05 32.38
C ALA A 603 2.93 2.88 31.15
N VAL A 604 3.48 2.24 30.10
CA VAL A 604 3.85 2.93 28.86
C VAL A 604 2.63 3.45 28.09
N LEU A 605 1.50 2.75 28.13
CA LEU A 605 0.22 3.24 27.58
C LEU A 605 -0.22 4.50 28.33
N ALA A 606 -0.24 4.47 29.67
CA ALA A 606 -0.60 5.62 30.49
C ALA A 606 0.34 6.82 30.26
N ASP A 607 1.66 6.60 30.23
CA ASP A 607 2.68 7.62 29.95
C ASP A 607 2.63 8.16 28.50
N SER A 608 1.96 7.45 27.60
CA SER A 608 1.71 7.88 26.22
C SER A 608 0.33 8.52 26.04
N GLY A 609 -0.40 8.78 27.14
CA GLY A 609 -1.72 9.39 27.13
C GLY A 609 -2.85 8.46 26.69
N ILE A 610 -2.63 7.14 26.69
CA ILE A 610 -3.62 6.11 26.36
C ILE A 610 -4.05 5.43 27.66
N SER A 611 -5.06 5.99 28.33
CA SER A 611 -5.64 5.44 29.58
C SER A 611 -6.85 4.54 29.35
N VAL A 612 -7.33 4.46 28.11
CA VAL A 612 -8.63 3.93 27.72
C VAL A 612 -8.54 3.10 26.44
N LEU A 613 -9.27 1.98 26.39
CA LEU A 613 -9.39 1.12 25.20
C LEU A 613 -10.86 0.88 24.84
N PRO A 614 -11.19 0.64 23.55
CA PRO A 614 -12.55 0.32 23.14
C PRO A 614 -13.12 -0.88 23.91
N ARG A 615 -14.28 -0.71 24.53
CA ARG A 615 -14.91 -1.71 25.42
C ARG A 615 -15.16 -3.04 24.74
N LEU A 616 -15.56 -3.01 23.47
CA LEU A 616 -15.81 -4.20 22.66
C LEU A 616 -14.55 -5.09 22.55
N LEU A 617 -13.36 -4.49 22.44
CA LEU A 617 -12.09 -5.22 22.41
C LEU A 617 -11.74 -5.81 23.79
N VAL A 618 -12.05 -5.11 24.88
CA VAL A 618 -11.76 -5.54 26.25
C VAL A 618 -12.69 -6.68 26.71
N SER A 619 -13.97 -6.64 26.33
CA SER A 619 -14.99 -7.60 26.77
C SER A 619 -14.69 -9.05 26.37
N ARG A 620 -14.15 -9.30 25.17
CA ARG A 620 -13.75 -10.62 24.68
C ARG A 620 -12.40 -11.10 25.20
N VAL A 621 -11.44 -10.18 25.36
CA VAL A 621 -10.15 -10.45 26.04
C VAL A 621 -10.39 -11.02 27.45
N ILE A 622 -11.41 -10.52 28.15
CA ILE A 622 -11.81 -11.00 29.47
C ILE A 622 -12.65 -12.29 29.39
N TRP A 623 -13.59 -12.42 28.43
CA TRP A 623 -14.44 -13.62 28.28
C TRP A 623 -13.73 -14.88 27.76
N ALA A 624 -12.62 -14.74 27.03
CA ALA A 624 -11.78 -15.85 26.60
C ALA A 624 -11.22 -16.66 27.79
N HIS A 625 -11.16 -16.05 28.99
CA HIS A 625 -10.68 -16.68 30.21
C HIS A 625 -11.77 -17.48 30.95
N SER A 626 -13.05 -17.13 30.78
CA SER A 626 -14.17 -17.76 31.51
C SER A 626 -14.71 -19.02 30.81
N SER A 627 -14.49 -19.14 29.50
CA SER A 627 -15.09 -20.21 28.69
C SER A 627 -14.34 -21.54 28.75
N GLN A 628 -13.06 -21.56 29.18
CA GLN A 628 -12.32 -22.81 29.42
C GLN A 628 -12.63 -23.46 30.78
N ALA A 629 -13.15 -22.70 31.75
CA ALA A 629 -13.53 -23.23 33.06
C ALA A 629 -14.95 -23.84 33.09
N LEU A 630 -15.86 -23.39 32.21
CA LEU A 630 -17.26 -23.83 32.21
C LEU A 630 -17.55 -25.04 31.29
N LEU A 631 -16.66 -25.37 30.35
CA LEU A 631 -16.82 -26.56 29.49
C LEU A 631 -16.34 -27.88 30.14
N ALA A 632 -15.82 -27.82 31.37
CA ALA A 632 -15.45 -29.03 32.14
C ALA A 632 -16.58 -29.53 33.06
N ASN A 633 -17.65 -28.76 33.26
CA ASN A 633 -18.79 -29.13 34.12
C ASN A 633 -20.12 -28.97 33.37
N SER A 634 -20.38 -29.84 32.40
CA SER A 634 -21.73 -30.27 32.01
C SER A 634 -21.63 -31.45 31.04
N VAL A 635 -21.20 -32.58 31.59
CA VAL A 635 -21.62 -33.88 31.08
C VAL A 635 -23.07 -34.10 31.54
N SER A 636 -23.87 -34.72 30.68
CA SER A 636 -25.25 -35.17 30.84
C SER A 636 -26.36 -34.12 30.59
N THR A 637 -27.01 -34.23 29.44
CA THR A 637 -28.27 -34.97 29.32
C THR A 637 -28.55 -35.29 27.84
N ASP A 638 -28.70 -36.58 27.55
CA ASP A 638 -29.33 -37.11 26.34
C ASP A 638 -30.80 -36.63 26.24
N GLY A 639 -31.28 -36.47 25.01
CA GLY A 639 -32.69 -36.21 24.71
C GLY A 639 -32.97 -36.24 23.20
N GLN A 640 -33.52 -37.36 22.74
CA GLN A 640 -33.76 -37.76 21.35
C GLN A 640 -34.73 -36.87 20.53
N ILE A 641 -34.43 -36.80 19.23
CA ILE A 641 -35.29 -37.00 18.04
C ILE A 641 -36.65 -36.30 17.97
N GLY A 642 -36.80 -35.49 16.92
CA GLY A 642 -38.10 -35.05 16.39
C GLY A 642 -37.97 -34.34 15.03
N GLU A 643 -37.59 -35.07 13.98
CA GLU A 643 -37.86 -34.64 12.61
C GLU A 643 -39.37 -34.50 12.40
N ARG A 644 -39.85 -33.28 12.14
CA ARG A 644 -41.09 -33.05 11.38
C ARG A 644 -40.88 -31.94 10.38
N SER A 645 -41.10 -32.33 9.13
CA SER A 645 -41.18 -31.51 7.94
C SER A 645 -42.43 -30.63 7.91
N SER A 646 -42.39 -29.66 6.98
CA SER A 646 -43.47 -28.85 6.39
C SER A 646 -43.67 -27.42 6.94
N GLY A 647 -43.62 -26.45 6.02
CA GLY A 647 -43.90 -25.04 6.29
C GLY A 647 -43.31 -24.04 5.28
N THR A 648 -43.48 -24.30 3.97
CA THR A 648 -43.62 -23.30 2.89
C THR A 648 -42.88 -21.96 3.02
N ALA A 649 -41.61 -21.91 2.62
CA ALA A 649 -40.95 -20.64 2.31
C ALA A 649 -41.27 -20.24 0.86
N VAL A 650 -42.08 -19.19 0.70
CA VAL A 650 -42.42 -18.56 -0.57
C VAL A 650 -41.13 -18.19 -1.33
N CYS A 651 -40.87 -18.89 -2.44
CA CYS A 651 -39.78 -18.57 -3.37
C CYS A 651 -40.06 -17.23 -4.06
N LEU A 652 -39.24 -16.21 -3.81
CA LEU A 652 -39.17 -15.04 -4.68
C LEU A 652 -38.48 -15.44 -5.99
N TYR A 653 -39.29 -15.66 -7.03
CA TYR A 653 -38.83 -15.89 -8.40
C TYR A 653 -38.19 -14.60 -8.94
N PRO A 654 -36.99 -14.62 -9.56
CA PRO A 654 -36.62 -13.53 -10.46
C PRO A 654 -37.63 -13.54 -11.62
N GLU A 655 -38.25 -12.39 -11.91
CA GLU A 655 -39.39 -12.24 -12.85
C GLU A 655 -39.16 -12.76 -14.30
N SER A 656 -37.95 -13.23 -14.63
CA SER A 656 -37.74 -14.11 -15.79
C SER A 656 -36.51 -15.02 -15.61
N LEU A 657 -36.73 -16.34 -15.53
CA LEU A 657 -35.65 -17.32 -15.69
C LEU A 657 -35.38 -17.53 -17.19
N PRO A 658 -34.12 -17.71 -17.63
CA PRO A 658 -33.82 -18.10 -19.00
C PRO A 658 -34.58 -19.37 -19.38
N ARG A 659 -35.22 -19.40 -20.57
CA ARG A 659 -35.99 -20.58 -21.05
C ARG A 659 -35.20 -21.89 -20.96
N LEU A 660 -33.90 -21.83 -21.26
CA LEU A 660 -32.99 -22.97 -21.14
C LEU A 660 -32.88 -23.49 -19.69
N THR A 661 -32.85 -22.61 -18.69
CA THR A 661 -32.78 -22.98 -17.28
C THR A 661 -34.07 -23.66 -16.83
N VAL A 662 -35.23 -23.12 -17.22
CA VAL A 662 -36.55 -23.71 -16.91
C VAL A 662 -36.67 -25.12 -17.50
N ASN A 663 -36.35 -25.26 -18.79
CA ASN A 663 -36.42 -26.56 -19.48
C ASN A 663 -35.47 -27.61 -18.87
N VAL A 664 -34.34 -27.17 -18.29
CA VAL A 664 -33.37 -28.06 -17.66
C VAL A 664 -33.87 -28.56 -16.30
N LEU A 665 -34.46 -27.69 -15.49
CA LEU A 665 -35.00 -28.06 -14.17
C LEU A 665 -36.21 -28.99 -14.27
N GLN A 666 -37.06 -28.82 -15.29
CA GLN A 666 -38.21 -29.71 -15.55
C GLN A 666 -37.81 -31.16 -15.87
N ARG A 667 -36.52 -31.43 -16.14
CA ARG A 667 -36.00 -32.78 -16.40
C ARG A 667 -35.59 -33.52 -15.13
N MET A 668 -35.58 -32.85 -13.98
CA MET A 668 -35.29 -33.42 -12.66
C MET A 668 -36.59 -33.74 -11.92
N SER A 669 -36.55 -34.62 -10.91
CA SER A 669 -37.64 -34.79 -9.93
C SER A 669 -37.99 -33.45 -9.27
N THR A 670 -39.22 -33.27 -8.78
CA THR A 670 -39.63 -32.01 -8.09
C THR A 670 -38.65 -31.64 -6.99
N ALA A 671 -38.36 -32.58 -6.08
CA ALA A 671 -37.44 -32.38 -4.95
C ALA A 671 -36.01 -32.03 -5.42
N ARG A 672 -35.52 -32.65 -6.49
CA ARG A 672 -34.20 -32.36 -7.02
C ARG A 672 -34.12 -31.00 -7.72
N ALA A 673 -35.16 -30.62 -8.46
CA ALA A 673 -35.26 -29.32 -9.10
C ALA A 673 -35.26 -28.19 -8.06
N ASP A 674 -35.96 -28.37 -6.94
CA ASP A 674 -35.98 -27.42 -5.82
C ASP A 674 -34.59 -27.30 -5.17
N SER A 675 -33.91 -28.44 -4.94
CA SER A 675 -32.54 -28.46 -4.43
C SER A 675 -31.55 -27.75 -5.38
N ALA A 676 -31.65 -27.99 -6.69
CA ALA A 676 -30.82 -27.35 -7.70
C ALA A 676 -31.08 -25.84 -7.75
N MET A 677 -32.34 -25.41 -7.67
CA MET A 677 -32.72 -24.00 -7.60
C MET A 677 -32.21 -23.32 -6.33
N GLY A 678 -32.28 -23.97 -5.19
CA GLY A 678 -31.68 -23.48 -3.94
C GLY A 678 -30.18 -23.20 -4.10
N LEU A 679 -29.45 -24.08 -4.78
CA LEU A 679 -28.02 -23.90 -5.05
C LEU A 679 -27.73 -22.77 -6.05
N MET A 680 -28.57 -22.62 -7.08
CA MET A 680 -28.49 -21.53 -8.05
C MET A 680 -28.74 -20.16 -7.41
N ASN A 681 -29.68 -20.08 -6.47
CA ASN A 681 -29.96 -18.87 -5.71
C ASN A 681 -28.81 -18.53 -4.76
N LYS A 682 -28.29 -19.50 -3.99
CA LYS A 682 -27.13 -19.30 -3.09
C LYS A 682 -25.87 -18.83 -3.82
N THR A 683 -25.69 -19.23 -5.08
CA THR A 683 -24.56 -18.79 -5.92
C THR A 683 -24.85 -17.53 -6.75
N THR A 684 -26.07 -16.99 -6.69
CA THR A 684 -26.57 -15.88 -7.54
C THR A 684 -26.40 -16.14 -9.05
N CYS A 685 -26.35 -17.41 -9.46
CA CYS A 685 -26.03 -17.82 -10.82
C CYS A 685 -27.19 -18.61 -11.45
N VAL A 686 -28.06 -17.92 -12.19
CA VAL A 686 -29.22 -18.53 -12.87
C VAL A 686 -28.96 -18.94 -14.33
N ALA A 687 -27.69 -18.95 -14.76
CA ALA A 687 -27.29 -19.23 -16.13
C ALA A 687 -27.57 -20.67 -16.56
N GLY A 688 -28.01 -20.86 -17.81
CA GLY A 688 -28.37 -22.18 -18.34
C GLY A 688 -27.22 -23.19 -18.38
N ASP A 689 -25.97 -22.75 -18.57
CA ASP A 689 -24.79 -23.63 -18.53
C ASP A 689 -24.54 -24.21 -17.12
N PHE A 690 -24.89 -23.46 -16.07
CA PHE A 690 -24.80 -23.92 -14.69
C PHE A 690 -25.93 -24.90 -14.35
N ALA A 691 -27.16 -24.60 -14.80
CA ALA A 691 -28.28 -25.53 -14.70
C ALA A 691 -27.98 -26.87 -15.41
N LEU A 692 -27.37 -26.83 -16.60
CA LEU A 692 -26.92 -28.03 -17.32
C LEU A 692 -25.85 -28.82 -16.56
N ALA A 693 -24.97 -28.13 -15.82
CA ALA A 693 -23.97 -28.78 -14.99
C ALA A 693 -24.61 -29.53 -13.80
N LEU A 694 -25.63 -28.92 -13.18
CA LEU A 694 -26.43 -29.55 -12.12
C LEU A 694 -27.24 -30.74 -12.64
N LEU A 695 -27.82 -30.63 -13.83
CA LEU A 695 -28.50 -31.75 -14.49
C LEU A 695 -27.53 -32.91 -14.77
N ALA A 696 -26.32 -32.62 -15.24
CA ALA A 696 -25.31 -33.64 -15.49
C ALA A 696 -24.75 -34.28 -14.21
N ALA A 697 -24.82 -33.59 -13.07
CA ALA A 697 -24.41 -34.08 -11.75
C ALA A 697 -25.52 -34.85 -11.00
N THR A 698 -26.77 -34.80 -11.50
CA THR A 698 -27.93 -35.43 -10.87
C THR A 698 -27.90 -36.96 -11.06
N PRO A 699 -28.14 -37.76 -10.00
CA PRO A 699 -28.30 -39.22 -10.09
C PRO A 699 -29.44 -39.62 -11.04
N ASP A 700 -29.35 -40.79 -11.66
CA ASP A 700 -30.35 -41.22 -12.64
C ASP A 700 -31.74 -41.43 -12.01
N ASP A 701 -31.81 -41.81 -10.73
CA ASP A 701 -33.06 -41.97 -9.95
C ASP A 701 -33.82 -40.64 -9.73
N ASP A 702 -33.13 -39.50 -9.86
CA ASP A 702 -33.68 -38.15 -9.67
C ASP A 702 -34.01 -37.45 -11.00
N LEU A 703 -33.98 -38.16 -12.14
CA LEU A 703 -34.31 -37.63 -13.46
C LEU A 703 -35.69 -38.11 -13.93
N ARG A 704 -36.53 -37.18 -14.42
CA ARG A 704 -37.84 -37.53 -15.01
C ARG A 704 -37.73 -38.13 -16.41
N VAL A 705 -36.65 -37.80 -17.12
CA VAL A 705 -36.38 -38.27 -18.49
C VAL A 705 -34.89 -38.58 -18.59
N ILE A 706 -34.54 -39.85 -18.77
CA ILE A 706 -33.15 -40.28 -19.01
C ILE A 706 -32.74 -39.78 -20.41
N PRO A 707 -31.77 -38.87 -20.53
CA PRO A 707 -31.36 -38.36 -21.84
C PRO A 707 -30.71 -39.48 -22.67
N ALA A 708 -31.21 -39.75 -23.88
CA ALA A 708 -30.50 -40.59 -24.84
C ALA A 708 -29.10 -40.01 -25.10
N GLY A 709 -28.05 -40.75 -24.72
CA GLY A 709 -26.64 -40.31 -24.75
C GLY A 709 -26.02 -39.93 -23.39
N ALA A 710 -26.75 -40.01 -22.28
CA ALA A 710 -26.21 -39.79 -20.92
C ALA A 710 -25.13 -40.80 -20.49
N CYS A 711 -25.09 -41.98 -21.13
CA CYS A 711 -24.06 -43.01 -20.91
C CYS A 711 -22.66 -42.66 -21.45
N ALA A 712 -22.50 -41.62 -22.29
CA ALA A 712 -21.26 -41.45 -23.04
C ALA A 712 -20.07 -40.86 -22.25
N ASN A 713 -20.23 -40.44 -20.98
CA ASN A 713 -19.08 -39.99 -20.19
C ASN A 713 -19.29 -40.08 -18.66
N GLY A 714 -19.42 -41.30 -18.12
CA GLY A 714 -19.55 -41.55 -16.68
C GLY A 714 -18.43 -40.95 -15.80
N ARG A 715 -17.27 -40.61 -16.38
CA ARG A 715 -16.20 -39.86 -15.70
C ARG A 715 -16.56 -38.40 -15.46
N LEU A 716 -17.21 -37.74 -16.44
CA LEU A 716 -17.62 -36.33 -16.32
C LEU A 716 -18.76 -36.17 -15.31
N ARG A 717 -19.76 -37.07 -15.32
CA ARG A 717 -20.87 -37.06 -14.34
C ARG A 717 -20.36 -37.20 -12.92
N ARG A 718 -19.49 -38.19 -12.65
CA ARG A 718 -18.83 -38.36 -11.33
C ARG A 718 -18.03 -37.14 -10.90
N ARG A 719 -17.33 -36.49 -11.84
CA ARG A 719 -16.58 -35.26 -11.57
C ARG A 719 -17.50 -34.10 -11.19
N LEU A 720 -18.57 -33.86 -11.95
CA LEU A 720 -19.52 -32.79 -11.67
C LEU A 720 -20.29 -33.03 -10.37
N ALA A 721 -20.68 -34.27 -10.07
CA ALA A 721 -21.30 -34.64 -8.80
C ALA A 721 -20.36 -34.39 -7.60
N ARG A 722 -19.06 -34.70 -7.74
CA ARG A 722 -18.06 -34.35 -6.71
C ARG A 722 -17.96 -32.84 -6.52
N GLN A 723 -17.93 -32.07 -7.62
CA GLN A 723 -17.84 -30.61 -7.57
C GLN A 723 -19.11 -29.96 -7.00
N GLU A 724 -20.28 -30.54 -7.22
CA GLU A 724 -21.53 -30.05 -6.64
C GLU A 724 -21.57 -30.30 -5.12
N ARG A 725 -21.08 -31.46 -4.64
CA ARG A 725 -20.92 -31.71 -3.20
C ARG A 725 -19.94 -30.73 -2.56
N GLU A 726 -18.79 -30.54 -3.19
CA GLU A 726 -17.77 -29.56 -2.77
C GLU A 726 -18.35 -28.14 -2.73
N LEU A 727 -19.15 -27.74 -3.73
CA LEU A 727 -19.84 -26.45 -3.73
C LEU A 727 -20.80 -26.31 -2.54
N ARG A 728 -21.58 -27.35 -2.23
CA ARG A 728 -22.49 -27.35 -1.07
C ARG A 728 -21.76 -27.25 0.25
N GLU A 729 -20.67 -28.00 0.42
CA GLU A 729 -19.84 -27.95 1.64
C GLU A 729 -19.30 -26.54 1.87
N GLU A 730 -18.76 -25.90 0.83
CA GLU A 730 -18.22 -24.53 0.91
C GLU A 730 -19.31 -23.49 1.16
N LEU A 731 -20.49 -23.62 0.52
CA LEU A 731 -21.62 -22.73 0.79
C LEU A 731 -22.15 -22.90 2.22
N GLY A 732 -22.18 -24.13 2.74
CA GLY A 732 -22.54 -24.40 4.13
C GLY A 732 -21.49 -23.86 5.11
N ALA A 733 -20.20 -23.88 4.75
CA ALA A 733 -19.16 -23.20 5.52
C ALA A 733 -19.37 -21.68 5.51
N ILE A 734 -19.62 -21.08 4.34
CA ILE A 734 -19.94 -19.65 4.22
C ILE A 734 -21.15 -19.31 5.09
N GLU A 735 -22.23 -20.09 5.07
CA GLU A 735 -23.42 -19.84 5.90
C GLU A 735 -23.09 -19.86 7.41
N ARG A 736 -22.32 -20.85 7.87
CA ARG A 736 -21.84 -20.90 9.27
C ARG A 736 -20.97 -19.70 9.62
N PHE A 737 -20.07 -19.28 8.73
CA PHE A 737 -19.22 -18.11 8.94
C PHE A 737 -19.97 -16.80 8.80
N THR A 738 -21.05 -16.73 8.02
CA THR A 738 -21.74 -15.45 7.75
C THR A 738 -22.32 -14.86 9.03
N ALA A 739 -22.75 -15.70 9.97
CA ALA A 739 -23.25 -15.26 11.28
C ALA A 739 -22.16 -14.60 12.15
N THR A 740 -20.90 -15.05 12.04
CA THR A 740 -19.80 -14.57 12.90
C THR A 740 -18.86 -13.59 12.20
N TYR A 741 -18.62 -13.76 10.89
CA TYR A 741 -17.74 -12.96 10.05
C TYR A 741 -18.05 -11.46 10.07
N GLN A 742 -19.31 -11.11 10.33
CA GLN A 742 -19.77 -9.73 10.38
C GLN A 742 -19.25 -9.03 11.64
N LEU A 743 -19.31 -9.73 12.79
CA LEU A 743 -18.69 -9.28 14.05
C LEU A 743 -17.17 -9.22 13.89
N GLU A 744 -16.57 -10.24 13.27
CA GLU A 744 -15.14 -10.28 12.98
C GLU A 744 -14.68 -9.07 12.14
N LEU A 745 -15.49 -8.59 11.18
CA LEU A 745 -15.14 -7.41 10.39
C LEU A 745 -15.23 -6.09 11.19
N VAL A 746 -16.19 -5.98 12.10
CA VAL A 746 -16.30 -4.83 13.01
C VAL A 746 -15.09 -4.83 13.95
N GLU A 747 -14.77 -5.97 14.55
CA GLU A 747 -13.61 -6.14 15.42
C GLU A 747 -12.32 -5.85 14.69
N LEU A 748 -12.12 -6.39 13.48
CA LEU A 748 -10.92 -6.11 12.69
C LEU A 748 -10.78 -4.61 12.40
N THR A 749 -11.88 -3.91 12.17
CA THR A 749 -11.87 -2.46 11.95
C THR A 749 -11.46 -1.71 13.22
N LEU A 750 -11.98 -2.11 14.39
CA LEU A 750 -11.56 -1.57 15.68
C LEU A 750 -10.07 -1.86 15.97
N HIS A 751 -9.60 -3.09 15.72
CA HIS A 751 -8.19 -3.46 15.86
C HIS A 751 -7.28 -2.65 14.92
N ARG A 752 -7.72 -2.33 13.70
CA ARG A 752 -6.98 -1.43 12.78
C ARG A 752 -6.88 -0.01 13.29
N SER A 753 -7.98 0.51 13.82
CA SER A 753 -8.02 1.85 14.41
C SER A 753 -7.08 1.93 15.63
N LEU A 754 -7.18 0.95 16.55
CA LEU A 754 -6.29 0.84 17.72
C LEU A 754 -4.83 0.64 17.31
N GLY A 755 -4.55 -0.24 16.34
CA GLY A 755 -3.20 -0.49 15.85
C GLY A 755 -2.56 0.78 15.28
N ARG A 756 -3.31 1.61 14.55
CA ARG A 756 -2.82 2.92 14.06
C ARG A 756 -2.49 3.86 15.22
N GLN A 757 -3.33 3.91 16.25
CA GLN A 757 -3.09 4.72 17.44
C GLN A 757 -1.82 4.28 18.19
N LEU A 758 -1.68 2.98 18.46
CA LEU A 758 -0.53 2.42 19.16
C LEU A 758 0.77 2.61 18.38
N VAL A 759 0.75 2.35 17.07
CA VAL A 759 1.91 2.53 16.20
C VAL A 759 2.24 4.01 16.01
N ALA A 760 1.30 4.95 16.14
CA ALA A 760 1.64 6.37 16.02
C ALA A 760 2.57 6.88 17.15
N GLN A 761 2.60 6.21 18.30
CA GLN A 761 3.38 6.62 19.47
C GLN A 761 4.78 6.00 19.48
N SER A 762 5.82 6.83 19.38
CA SER A 762 7.23 6.39 19.34
C SER A 762 7.65 5.63 20.61
N ARG A 763 7.10 5.98 21.77
CA ARG A 763 7.36 5.29 23.05
C ARG A 763 6.84 3.85 23.03
N ILE A 764 5.61 3.65 22.57
CA ILE A 764 4.98 2.32 22.43
C ILE A 764 5.75 1.48 21.41
N GLN A 765 6.12 2.06 20.26
CA GLN A 765 6.95 1.37 19.28
C GLN A 765 8.29 0.92 19.87
N THR A 766 8.97 1.80 20.60
CA THR A 766 10.28 1.51 21.22
C THR A 766 10.15 0.42 22.28
N TRP A 767 9.10 0.47 23.10
CA TRP A 767 8.85 -0.56 24.11
C TRP A 767 8.56 -1.93 23.48
N LEU A 768 7.69 -1.99 22.48
CA LEU A 768 7.37 -3.23 21.76
C LEU A 768 8.61 -3.77 21.04
N TYR A 769 9.39 -2.92 20.37
CA TYR A 769 10.63 -3.29 19.69
C TYR A 769 11.65 -3.93 20.64
N ASN A 770 11.82 -3.36 21.84
CA ASN A 770 12.77 -3.85 22.83
C ASN A 770 12.31 -5.12 23.55
N ARG A 771 11.00 -5.39 23.58
CA ARG A 771 10.41 -6.53 24.30
C ARG A 771 10.17 -7.73 23.38
N ASP A 772 9.41 -7.53 22.32
CA ASP A 772 9.16 -8.53 21.28
C ASP A 772 8.67 -7.84 20.00
N TYR A 773 9.56 -7.76 19.01
CA TYR A 773 9.31 -7.14 17.71
C TYR A 773 8.08 -7.72 16.99
N ARG A 774 7.69 -8.98 17.26
CA ARG A 774 6.57 -9.63 16.58
C ARG A 774 5.23 -8.93 16.83
N TYR A 775 5.02 -8.37 18.02
CA TYR A 775 3.81 -7.60 18.32
C TYR A 775 3.79 -6.26 17.57
N LEU A 776 4.96 -5.62 17.44
CA LEU A 776 5.08 -4.40 16.64
C LEU A 776 4.80 -4.69 15.16
N GLU A 777 5.37 -5.76 14.61
CA GLU A 777 5.13 -6.20 13.23
C GLU A 777 3.65 -6.55 12.99
N LEU A 778 3.02 -7.28 13.92
CA LEU A 778 1.60 -7.62 13.86
C LEU A 778 0.72 -6.35 13.86
N LEU A 779 0.93 -5.43 14.80
CA LEU A 779 0.18 -4.17 14.88
C LEU A 779 0.42 -3.28 13.66
N GLN A 780 1.64 -3.20 13.14
CA GLN A 780 1.96 -2.49 11.89
C GLN A 780 1.31 -3.13 10.67
N SER A 781 1.26 -4.47 10.61
CA SER A 781 0.65 -5.20 9.49
C SER A 781 -0.86 -4.95 9.40
N VAL A 782 -1.50 -4.70 10.54
CA VAL A 782 -2.94 -4.42 10.65
C VAL A 782 -3.20 -2.93 10.46
N ALA A 783 -2.42 -2.05 11.10
CA ALA A 783 -2.49 -0.60 10.96
C ALA A 783 -2.20 -0.10 9.53
N GLY A 784 -1.31 -0.78 8.79
CA GLY A 784 -0.86 -0.42 7.45
C GLY A 784 -1.79 -0.85 6.31
N ARG A 785 -2.86 -1.62 6.57
CA ARG A 785 -3.85 -2.02 5.55
C ARG A 785 -4.97 -0.97 5.39
N ALA A 786 -4.60 0.29 5.17
CA ALA A 786 -5.53 1.35 4.74
C ALA A 786 -5.88 1.23 3.24
N GLY A 787 -6.26 0.03 2.82
CA GLY A 787 -6.69 -0.30 1.47
C GLY A 787 -7.44 -1.64 1.49
N PRO A 788 -8.44 -1.84 0.61
CA PRO A 788 -9.19 -3.08 0.59
C PRO A 788 -8.20 -4.24 0.43
N LEU A 789 -8.38 -5.30 1.23
CA LEU A 789 -7.83 -6.63 0.98
C LEU A 789 -7.75 -6.83 -0.53
N ASN A 790 -6.53 -6.93 -1.07
CA ASN A 790 -6.20 -7.28 -2.45
C ASN A 790 -7.44 -7.46 -3.36
N THR A 791 -7.99 -6.36 -3.87
CA THR A 791 -8.54 -6.46 -5.22
C THR A 791 -7.33 -6.74 -6.10
N PRO A 792 -7.26 -7.90 -6.80
CA PRO A 792 -6.20 -8.10 -7.76
C PRO A 792 -6.17 -6.88 -8.69
N ARG A 793 -5.01 -6.21 -8.72
CA ARG A 793 -4.71 -5.22 -9.76
C ARG A 793 -5.11 -5.85 -11.09
N ARG A 794 -6.02 -5.17 -11.81
CA ARG A 794 -6.66 -5.58 -13.07
C ARG A 794 -7.66 -6.75 -12.95
N VAL A 795 -8.92 -6.42 -12.70
CA VAL A 795 -9.97 -7.03 -13.53
C VAL A 795 -9.76 -6.49 -14.94
N MET A 796 -9.30 -7.36 -15.83
CA MET A 796 -9.38 -7.15 -17.27
C MET A 796 -10.77 -6.61 -17.59
N ARG A 797 -10.84 -5.52 -18.36
CA ARG A 797 -11.92 -5.36 -19.32
C ARG A 797 -11.94 -6.65 -20.16
N VAL A 798 -12.81 -7.57 -19.83
CA VAL A 798 -13.41 -8.44 -20.85
C VAL A 798 -14.63 -7.63 -21.28
N ALA A 799 -14.49 -7.02 -22.44
CA ALA A 799 -15.47 -6.15 -23.05
C ALA A 799 -16.70 -6.96 -23.52
N GLN A 800 -17.77 -6.22 -23.81
CA GLN A 800 -18.65 -6.55 -24.94
C GLN A 800 -17.81 -6.84 -26.19
#